data_AF-A0A484MUF6-F1
#
_entry.id   AF-A0A484MUF6-F1
#
_cell.length_a   1.000
_cell.length_b   1.000
_cell.length_c   1.000
_cell.angle_alpha   90.00
_cell.angle_beta   90.00
_cell.angle_gamma   90.00
#
_symmetry.space_group_name_H-M   'P 1'
#
loop_
_entity.id
_entity.type
_entity.pdbx_description
1 polymer ?
#
loop_
_entity_poly.entity_id
_entity_poly.type
_entity_poly.pdbx_seq_one_letter_code
_entity_poly.pdbx_strand_id
1 'polypeptide(L)'
;MPNMAFSSATIKPPTPLLPKPHAAASSLHCLPRRLTGSVKERMAAGGEASEFGALQRPDSLGRFGKFGGRYVPETLIHALHELETAFRTLSNDHAFQKERDRILCDYVGRASPLYFAERLTEHYKRSNGEGPHIYLKREDLNHTGAYKINNAVAQALLAKHLGKKRIIAETGAGQHGVATASVCACFGLQCVIYMGARDMERQSLNVFRMRLLGAEVKPVHSGTATLKDATSEAIRDLVTNVETTYYLLGSVSGPHPYPMMVRDFHAVIGKETRKQALEKWGGKPDVLVACVGGGSNAMGLFHEFVDDKDVRLIGVEGAGFGLDSGKHAATLTKGEVGVLHGAMTYLLQDDDGQIVEPHSISAGLDYPGVGPEHSFLKDLKRAEYHSITDEEAFEAFMRVSRLEGIIPALETSHALAYLEKLCPTLPDGAKVVLNCSGRGDKDVHTAIKHLKMLLGAINDCYLVPTGILVCLIGVDLPNQFCCLGRGMPNMAFSSATIKPSTPLLPKPYAAASSSSLHRLPLRFTNRSAKAHPVFCSLAAGSVKERMAAAGEASEFGALQRPDSFGRFGKFGGKYVPETLMHALDELEAAFRTLSNDDAFQKELDGILCDYVGRASPLYFAERLTEHYKRSNGEGPHIYLKREDLNHTGAHKINNAVAQALLAKHLGKKRIIAETGAGQHGVATATVCARFGLQCVIYMGAQDMERQSLNVFRMRLLGAEVRPVHSGTATLKDATSEAIRDWVTNVETTHYILGSVAGPHPYPMMVRDFHAVIGKETRKQALEKWGGKPDVLVACVGGGSNAMGLFHEFVDDKDVRLIGVEAAGFGLDSGKHAATLSKGEVGVLHGAMSYLLQDDDGQIIEPHSISAGLDYPGVGPEHSFLKDLKRAEYHSITDEEALEAFTRLSRLEGIIPALETSHALAYLEKLCPTLPDGAKVVLNCSGRGDKDVHTAIKHLKV
;
A
#
# COMPACT_ATOMS: atom_id res chain seq x y z
N MET A 1 27.26 -5.38 -52.43
CA MET A 1 26.71 -4.36 -53.36
C MET A 1 26.05 -5.09 -54.54
N PRO A 2 25.05 -4.54 -55.24
CA PRO A 2 23.79 -3.93 -54.79
C PRO A 2 22.53 -4.44 -55.56
N ASN A 3 21.35 -4.11 -55.03
CA ASN A 3 20.07 -3.74 -55.68
C ASN A 3 19.20 -4.67 -56.59
N MET A 4 17.90 -4.70 -56.20
CA MET A 4 16.64 -4.57 -56.96
C MET A 4 15.84 -5.80 -57.48
N ALA A 5 14.65 -5.97 -56.88
CA ALA A 5 13.28 -5.94 -57.46
C ALA A 5 12.64 -7.12 -58.25
N PHE A 6 11.52 -7.61 -57.67
CA PHE A 6 10.21 -8.09 -58.20
C PHE A 6 10.04 -9.37 -59.07
N SER A 7 9.18 -10.29 -58.58
CA SER A 7 7.95 -10.86 -59.22
C SER A 7 7.70 -12.38 -59.07
N SER A 8 6.53 -12.71 -58.49
CA SER A 8 5.58 -13.85 -58.70
C SER A 8 6.02 -15.29 -58.99
N ALA A 9 5.54 -16.25 -58.16
CA ALA A 9 4.63 -17.38 -58.50
C ALA A 9 4.91 -18.72 -57.75
N THR A 10 3.96 -19.07 -56.86
CA THR A 10 3.42 -20.40 -56.47
C THR A 10 4.15 -21.71 -56.82
N ILE A 11 4.45 -22.54 -55.79
CA ILE A 11 4.20 -24.01 -55.71
C ILE A 11 3.99 -24.44 -54.22
N LYS A 12 2.98 -25.28 -53.94
CA LYS A 12 2.61 -26.02 -52.69
C LYS A 12 2.90 -27.53 -52.90
N PRO A 13 2.72 -28.50 -51.95
CA PRO A 13 2.82 -28.58 -50.47
C PRO A 13 3.72 -29.82 -50.07
N PRO A 14 3.69 -30.48 -48.86
CA PRO A 14 2.54 -31.19 -48.28
C PRO A 14 2.39 -31.08 -46.73
N THR A 15 1.21 -31.50 -46.27
CA THR A 15 0.75 -31.63 -44.87
C THR A 15 0.97 -33.05 -44.35
N PRO A 16 1.07 -33.25 -43.02
CA PRO A 16 0.39 -34.41 -42.44
C PRO A 16 -0.49 -34.07 -41.22
N LEU A 17 -1.59 -34.83 -41.16
CA LEU A 17 -2.65 -34.89 -40.15
C LEU A 17 -2.18 -35.61 -38.88
N LEU A 18 -2.81 -35.33 -37.72
CA LEU A 18 -3.32 -36.25 -36.69
C LEU A 18 -3.76 -35.45 -35.41
N PRO A 19 -4.46 -36.04 -34.42
CA PRO A 19 -5.93 -36.00 -34.26
C PRO A 19 -6.41 -35.22 -33.00
N LYS A 20 -7.72 -34.96 -32.91
CA LYS A 20 -8.39 -34.39 -31.73
C LYS A 20 -8.60 -35.42 -30.62
N PRO A 21 -8.64 -34.96 -29.35
CA PRO A 21 -9.72 -35.37 -28.45
C PRO A 21 -10.42 -34.17 -27.79
N HIS A 22 -11.70 -34.38 -27.47
CA HIS A 22 -12.59 -33.49 -26.73
C HIS A 22 -12.23 -33.46 -25.24
N ALA A 23 -12.22 -32.26 -24.63
CA ALA A 23 -12.58 -32.05 -23.22
C ALA A 23 -13.01 -30.60 -23.02
N ALA A 24 -14.13 -30.42 -22.30
CA ALA A 24 -14.75 -29.15 -21.96
C ALA A 24 -13.90 -28.36 -20.95
N ALA A 25 -13.80 -27.05 -21.13
CA ALA A 25 -13.25 -26.13 -20.14
C ALA A 25 -14.14 -24.89 -20.05
N SER A 26 -14.57 -24.62 -18.83
CA SER A 26 -15.39 -23.52 -18.35
C SER A 26 -14.70 -22.16 -18.50
N SER A 27 -15.53 -21.14 -18.66
CA SER A 27 -15.17 -19.76 -18.97
C SER A 27 -14.80 -18.95 -17.71
N LEU A 28 -13.56 -18.48 -17.63
CA LEU A 28 -13.13 -17.34 -16.82
C LEU A 28 -12.23 -16.46 -17.70
N HIS A 29 -12.81 -15.38 -18.24
CA HIS A 29 -12.13 -14.43 -19.11
C HIS A 29 -11.56 -13.26 -18.30
N CYS A 30 -10.23 -13.21 -18.19
CA CYS A 30 -9.50 -11.97 -17.92
C CYS A 30 -8.14 -12.01 -18.63
N LEU A 31 -8.15 -11.69 -19.93
CA LEU A 31 -6.96 -11.49 -20.78
C LEU A 31 -7.23 -10.34 -21.77
N PRO A 32 -6.26 -9.45 -22.05
CA PRO A 32 -6.36 -8.55 -23.18
C PRO A 32 -5.85 -9.26 -24.45
N ARG A 33 -6.72 -9.55 -25.41
CA ARG A 33 -6.30 -9.84 -26.79
C ARG A 33 -6.33 -8.56 -27.61
N ARG A 34 -5.20 -8.26 -28.26
CA ARG A 34 -5.12 -7.33 -29.39
C ARG A 34 -6.19 -7.71 -30.43
N LEU A 35 -7.06 -6.76 -30.78
CA LEU A 35 -7.87 -6.83 -31.99
C LEU A 35 -7.58 -5.58 -32.82
N THR A 36 -6.62 -5.73 -33.72
CA THR A 36 -6.57 -4.98 -34.96
C THR A 36 -7.72 -5.50 -35.84
N GLY A 37 -8.78 -4.69 -36.00
CA GLY A 37 -9.84 -4.95 -36.97
C GLY A 37 -11.26 -4.80 -36.40
N SER A 38 -11.92 -3.70 -36.78
CA SER A 38 -13.38 -3.40 -36.77
C SER A 38 -13.86 -2.18 -35.96
N VAL A 39 -12.97 -1.32 -35.43
CA VAL A 39 -13.35 0.04 -34.96
C VAL A 39 -13.42 1.05 -36.11
N LYS A 40 -13.01 0.68 -37.33
CA LYS A 40 -12.92 1.59 -38.48
C LYS A 40 -14.25 1.96 -39.15
N GLU A 41 -15.36 1.28 -38.86
CA GLU A 41 -16.63 1.50 -39.59
C GLU A 41 -17.70 2.33 -38.86
N ARG A 42 -17.40 2.90 -37.69
CA ARG A 42 -18.27 3.93 -37.06
C ARG A 42 -17.66 5.31 -36.93
N MET A 43 -16.44 5.53 -37.42
CA MET A 43 -15.78 6.86 -37.44
C MET A 43 -15.92 7.61 -38.78
N ALA A 44 -16.76 7.11 -39.71
CA ALA A 44 -16.96 7.71 -41.03
C ALA A 44 -18.38 8.29 -41.23
N ALA A 45 -18.99 8.81 -40.17
CA ALA A 45 -20.09 9.76 -40.28
C ALA A 45 -19.57 11.10 -39.76
N GLY A 46 -19.40 12.07 -40.67
CA GLY A 46 -18.92 13.40 -40.35
C GLY A 46 -19.79 14.05 -39.27
N GLY A 47 -19.22 14.23 -38.09
CA GLY A 47 -19.82 14.99 -37.01
C GLY A 47 -19.28 16.42 -37.04
N GLU A 48 -20.18 17.39 -37.05
CA GLU A 48 -19.87 18.79 -36.75
C GLU A 48 -19.04 18.87 -35.44
N ALA A 49 -18.00 19.71 -35.44
CA ALA A 49 -17.21 19.95 -34.23
C ALA A 49 -18.13 20.43 -33.11
N SER A 50 -18.16 19.72 -31.98
CA SER A 50 -18.99 20.13 -30.85
C SER A 50 -18.56 21.50 -30.34
N GLU A 51 -19.52 22.31 -29.91
CA GLU A 51 -19.31 23.66 -29.37
C GLU A 51 -18.29 23.67 -28.20
N PHE A 52 -18.14 22.54 -27.47
CA PHE A 52 -17.19 22.36 -26.37
C PHE A 52 -15.84 21.72 -26.77
N GLY A 53 -15.76 20.95 -27.85
CA GLY A 53 -14.49 20.42 -28.36
C GLY A 53 -13.53 21.53 -28.81
N ALA A 54 -14.06 22.67 -29.24
CA ALA A 54 -13.31 23.90 -29.48
C ALA A 54 -12.96 24.68 -28.19
N LEU A 55 -13.73 24.51 -27.10
CA LEU A 55 -13.55 25.19 -25.81
C LEU A 55 -12.52 24.50 -24.88
N GLN A 56 -12.18 23.23 -25.11
CA GLN A 56 -11.20 22.48 -24.30
C GLN A 56 -9.73 22.76 -24.63
N ARG A 57 -9.44 23.46 -25.72
CA ARG A 57 -8.07 23.83 -26.09
C ARG A 57 -7.87 25.32 -25.84
N PRO A 58 -6.77 25.71 -25.21
CA PRO A 58 -6.46 27.13 -25.08
C PRO A 58 -6.23 27.74 -26.46
N ASP A 59 -6.46 29.04 -26.59
CA ASP A 59 -6.13 29.81 -27.79
C ASP A 59 -4.60 29.83 -28.05
N SER A 60 -4.17 30.51 -29.11
CA SER A 60 -2.75 30.63 -29.45
C SER A 60 -1.92 31.37 -28.39
N LEU A 61 -2.55 32.11 -27.49
CA LEU A 61 -1.91 32.78 -26.36
C LEU A 61 -1.91 31.90 -25.10
N GLY A 62 -2.47 30.70 -25.15
CA GLY A 62 -2.56 29.81 -24.00
C GLY A 62 -3.74 30.10 -23.09
N ARG A 63 -4.82 30.73 -23.60
CA ARG A 63 -5.98 31.13 -22.80
C ARG A 63 -7.21 30.25 -23.03
N PHE A 64 -7.86 29.86 -21.93
CA PHE A 64 -9.19 29.27 -21.88
C PHE A 64 -10.22 30.39 -21.66
N GLY A 65 -10.82 30.88 -22.74
CA GLY A 65 -11.56 32.14 -22.70
C GLY A 65 -10.63 33.28 -22.29
N LYS A 66 -10.90 33.93 -21.15
CA LYS A 66 -10.00 34.95 -20.59
C LYS A 66 -8.87 34.34 -19.75
N PHE A 67 -9.03 33.17 -19.15
CA PHE A 67 -8.10 32.62 -18.16
C PHE A 67 -6.88 31.96 -18.80
N GLY A 68 -5.76 31.83 -18.10
CA GLY A 68 -4.53 31.24 -18.59
C GLY A 68 -3.53 32.28 -19.08
N GLY A 69 -2.88 32.01 -20.21
CA GLY A 69 -1.88 32.92 -20.79
C GLY A 69 -0.46 32.73 -20.26
N ARG A 70 0.40 33.71 -20.58
CA ARG A 70 1.81 33.78 -20.15
C ARG A 70 2.09 35.15 -19.53
N TYR A 71 1.82 35.27 -18.25
CA TYR A 71 2.08 36.48 -17.45
C TYR A 71 3.44 36.36 -16.75
N VAL A 72 4.50 36.23 -17.54
CA VAL A 72 5.86 35.98 -17.06
C VAL A 72 6.84 37.01 -17.62
N PRO A 73 8.03 37.17 -17.00
CA PRO A 73 9.10 37.96 -17.59
C PRO A 73 9.49 37.45 -18.99
N GLU A 74 9.89 38.38 -19.87
CA GLU A 74 10.32 38.07 -21.25
C GLU A 74 11.41 36.99 -21.31
N THR A 75 12.28 36.95 -20.30
CA THR A 75 13.37 35.97 -20.18
C THR A 75 12.90 34.51 -20.15
N LEU A 76 11.63 34.24 -19.81
CA LEU A 76 11.05 32.89 -19.78
C LEU A 76 10.29 32.52 -21.06
N ILE A 77 9.98 33.50 -21.92
CA ILE A 77 9.11 33.28 -23.09
C ILE A 77 9.72 32.26 -24.06
N HIS A 78 11.04 32.34 -24.30
CA HIS A 78 11.73 31.39 -25.17
C HIS A 78 11.64 29.95 -24.63
N ALA A 79 11.93 29.74 -23.34
CA ALA A 79 11.85 28.44 -22.69
C ALA A 79 10.44 27.84 -22.74
N LEU A 80 9.41 28.68 -22.56
CA LEU A 80 8.01 28.25 -22.66
C LEU A 80 7.60 27.88 -24.09
N HIS A 81 8.14 28.55 -25.11
CA HIS A 81 7.92 28.19 -26.51
C HIS A 81 8.61 26.87 -26.88
N GLU A 82 9.85 26.66 -26.42
CA GLU A 82 10.57 25.39 -26.60
C GLU A 82 9.78 24.25 -25.97
N LEU A 83 9.33 24.42 -24.72
CA LEU A 83 8.53 23.45 -23.99
C LEU A 83 7.20 23.14 -24.70
N GLU A 84 6.48 24.17 -25.17
CA GLU A 84 5.22 23.99 -25.87
C GLU A 84 5.42 23.21 -27.18
N THR A 85 6.45 23.54 -27.94
CA THR A 85 6.78 22.88 -29.21
C THR A 85 7.12 21.42 -28.98
N ALA A 86 7.97 21.14 -27.98
CA ALA A 86 8.37 19.80 -27.61
C ALA A 86 7.17 18.97 -27.13
N PHE A 87 6.33 19.54 -26.25
CA PHE A 87 5.13 18.87 -25.77
C PHE A 87 4.17 18.54 -26.91
N ARG A 88 3.87 19.48 -27.82
CA ARG A 88 2.98 19.23 -28.97
C ARG A 88 3.53 18.16 -29.91
N THR A 89 4.84 18.14 -30.12
CA THR A 89 5.51 17.16 -30.98
C THR A 89 5.41 15.77 -30.35
N LEU A 90 5.86 15.62 -29.10
CA LEU A 90 5.91 14.33 -28.41
C LEU A 90 4.53 13.80 -28.02
N SER A 91 3.56 14.67 -27.80
CA SER A 91 2.17 14.25 -27.55
C SER A 91 1.56 13.51 -28.73
N ASN A 92 2.07 13.69 -29.94
CA ASN A 92 1.64 12.96 -31.14
C ASN A 92 2.60 11.82 -31.51
N ASP A 93 3.70 11.64 -30.78
CA ASP A 93 4.67 10.57 -31.02
C ASP A 93 4.22 9.27 -30.34
N HIS A 94 3.97 8.24 -31.15
CA HIS A 94 3.58 6.91 -30.67
C HIS A 94 4.66 6.22 -29.84
N ALA A 95 5.95 6.45 -30.11
CA ALA A 95 7.03 5.87 -29.32
C ALA A 95 7.05 6.46 -27.91
N PHE A 96 6.96 7.79 -27.80
CA PHE A 96 6.86 8.51 -26.53
C PHE A 96 5.64 8.06 -25.72
N GLN A 97 4.45 8.00 -26.34
CA GLN A 97 3.23 7.53 -25.67
C GLN A 97 3.38 6.10 -25.16
N LYS A 98 3.93 5.19 -25.99
CA LYS A 98 4.13 3.79 -25.60
C LYS A 98 5.11 3.65 -24.45
N GLU A 99 6.19 4.41 -24.45
CA GLU A 99 7.16 4.41 -23.34
C GLU A 99 6.54 4.94 -22.06
N ARG A 100 5.84 6.08 -22.12
CA ARG A 100 5.11 6.64 -20.98
C ARG A 100 4.11 5.64 -20.41
N ASP A 101 3.28 5.04 -21.26
CA ASP A 101 2.23 4.10 -20.84
C ASP A 101 2.84 2.82 -20.23
N ARG A 102 3.99 2.35 -20.76
CA ARG A 102 4.76 1.25 -20.14
C ARG A 102 5.21 1.62 -18.73
N ILE A 103 5.75 2.83 -18.53
CA ILE A 103 6.23 3.28 -17.21
C ILE A 103 5.05 3.46 -16.26
N LEU A 104 3.94 4.05 -16.71
CA LEU A 104 2.72 4.15 -15.90
C LEU A 104 2.20 2.77 -15.47
N CYS A 105 2.23 1.77 -16.36
CA CYS A 105 1.83 0.41 -16.03
C CYS A 105 2.81 -0.27 -15.07
N ASP A 106 4.09 -0.37 -15.45
CA ASP A 106 5.07 -1.21 -14.75
C ASP A 106 5.67 -0.56 -13.50
N TYR A 107 5.86 0.77 -13.50
CA TYR A 107 6.49 1.52 -12.40
C TYR A 107 5.47 2.13 -11.44
N VAL A 108 4.43 2.78 -11.99
CA VAL A 108 3.39 3.46 -11.19
C VAL A 108 2.32 2.51 -10.69
N GLY A 109 2.02 1.43 -11.42
CA GLY A 109 0.97 0.46 -11.07
C GLY A 109 -0.39 0.78 -11.68
N ARG A 110 -0.43 1.45 -12.83
CA ARG A 110 -1.68 1.74 -13.56
C ARG A 110 -2.19 0.51 -14.33
N ALA A 111 -3.50 0.37 -14.58
CA ALA A 111 -4.59 1.28 -14.20
C ALA A 111 -4.95 1.19 -12.72
N SER A 112 -5.26 2.34 -12.10
CA SER A 112 -5.74 2.33 -10.71
C SER A 112 -7.19 1.80 -10.67
N PRO A 113 -7.62 1.07 -9.62
CA PRO A 113 -8.97 0.54 -9.55
C PRO A 113 -10.09 1.60 -9.43
N LEU A 114 -11.28 1.25 -9.90
CA LEU A 114 -12.54 1.94 -9.59
C LEU A 114 -13.33 1.09 -8.59
N TYR A 115 -13.14 1.38 -7.31
CA TYR A 115 -13.62 0.57 -6.19
C TYR A 115 -15.05 0.93 -5.81
N PHE A 116 -15.95 -0.05 -5.66
CA PHE A 116 -17.27 0.17 -5.08
C PHE A 116 -17.19 0.19 -3.54
N ALA A 117 -17.43 1.35 -2.94
CA ALA A 117 -17.37 1.56 -1.49
C ALA A 117 -18.70 1.14 -0.87
N GLU A 118 -18.84 -0.16 -0.60
CA GLU A 118 -20.09 -0.80 -0.17
C GLU A 118 -20.61 -0.26 1.17
N ARG A 119 -19.75 -0.13 2.19
CA ARG A 119 -20.17 0.32 3.53
C ARG A 119 -20.39 1.82 3.59
N LEU A 120 -19.66 2.59 2.79
CA LEU A 120 -19.90 4.00 2.59
C LEU A 120 -21.22 4.23 1.83
N THR A 121 -21.51 3.40 0.82
CA THR A 121 -22.80 3.40 0.13
C THR A 121 -23.94 3.08 1.11
N GLU A 122 -23.76 2.07 1.98
CA GLU A 122 -24.73 1.74 3.03
C GLU A 122 -24.97 2.90 3.99
N HIS A 123 -23.91 3.62 4.40
CA HIS A 123 -24.00 4.80 5.28
C HIS A 123 -24.89 5.90 4.69
N TYR A 124 -24.94 6.06 3.37
CA TYR A 124 -25.74 7.09 2.70
C TYR A 124 -27.10 6.59 2.18
N LYS A 125 -27.50 5.36 2.50
CA LYS A 125 -28.86 4.90 2.23
C LYS A 125 -29.86 5.67 3.07
N ARG A 126 -31.03 5.91 2.50
CA ARG A 126 -32.18 6.50 3.18
C ARG A 126 -32.90 5.43 3.98
N SER A 127 -33.91 5.86 4.73
CA SER A 127 -34.78 4.99 5.52
C SER A 127 -35.53 3.92 4.70
N ASN A 128 -35.66 4.10 3.38
CA ASN A 128 -36.22 3.10 2.46
C ASN A 128 -35.21 2.01 2.04
N GLY A 129 -33.95 2.08 2.48
CA GLY A 129 -32.88 1.15 2.11
C GLY A 129 -32.25 1.41 0.75
N GLU A 130 -32.61 2.50 0.07
CA GLU A 130 -32.06 2.91 -1.22
C GLU A 130 -31.19 4.17 -1.08
N GLY A 131 -30.27 4.36 -2.02
CA GLY A 131 -29.37 5.51 -2.04
C GLY A 131 -28.45 5.54 -3.26
N PRO A 132 -27.60 6.57 -3.38
CA PRO A 132 -26.60 6.63 -4.43
C PRO A 132 -25.51 5.57 -4.21
N HIS A 133 -24.93 5.05 -5.29
CA HIS A 133 -23.82 4.12 -5.28
C HIS A 133 -22.50 4.87 -5.38
N ILE A 134 -21.61 4.67 -4.40
CA ILE A 134 -20.37 5.42 -4.30
C ILE A 134 -19.20 4.57 -4.77
N TYR A 135 -18.42 5.13 -5.69
CA TYR A 135 -17.22 4.55 -6.24
C TYR A 135 -16.01 5.44 -5.98
N LEU A 136 -14.90 4.85 -5.57
CA LEU A 136 -13.64 5.54 -5.33
C LEU A 136 -12.65 5.19 -6.45
N LYS A 137 -12.16 6.20 -7.17
CA LYS A 137 -11.04 6.05 -8.11
C LYS A 137 -9.73 6.06 -7.32
N ARG A 138 -9.07 4.91 -7.20
CA ARG A 138 -8.03 4.61 -6.20
C ARG A 138 -6.63 5.10 -6.57
N GLU A 139 -6.46 6.40 -6.82
CA GLU A 139 -5.13 6.98 -7.09
C GLU A 139 -4.18 6.93 -5.87
N ASP A 140 -4.71 6.63 -4.68
CA ASP A 140 -3.97 6.36 -3.44
C ASP A 140 -3.07 5.12 -3.50
N LEU A 141 -3.34 4.19 -4.43
CA LEU A 141 -2.55 2.97 -4.64
C LEU A 141 -1.37 3.15 -5.59
N ASN A 142 -1.30 4.27 -6.32
CA ASN A 142 -0.19 4.53 -7.22
C ASN A 142 1.15 4.53 -6.45
N HIS A 143 2.25 4.27 -7.15
CA HIS A 143 3.59 4.55 -6.62
C HIS A 143 3.67 5.98 -6.06
N THR A 144 4.42 6.16 -4.97
CA THR A 144 4.44 7.36 -4.10
C THR A 144 3.12 7.70 -3.38
N GLY A 145 2.04 6.96 -3.61
CA GLY A 145 0.79 7.06 -2.85
C GLY A 145 -0.17 8.18 -3.25
N ALA A 146 0.02 8.76 -4.44
CA ALA A 146 -0.84 9.82 -4.94
C ALA A 146 -0.79 9.94 -6.46
N TYR A 147 -1.79 10.61 -7.01
CA TYR A 147 -1.91 10.94 -8.43
C TYR A 147 -0.73 11.76 -9.01
N LYS A 148 0.06 12.44 -8.18
CA LYS A 148 1.16 13.34 -8.59
C LYS A 148 2.24 12.64 -9.41
N ILE A 149 2.46 11.34 -9.19
CA ILE A 149 3.46 10.55 -9.92
C ILE A 149 3.18 10.48 -11.42
N ASN A 150 1.91 10.53 -11.84
CA ASN A 150 1.52 10.53 -13.26
C ASN A 150 2.17 11.70 -14.01
N ASN A 151 2.12 12.88 -13.39
CA ASN A 151 2.70 14.11 -13.93
C ASN A 151 4.23 14.09 -13.87
N ALA A 152 4.80 13.63 -12.75
CA ALA A 152 6.25 13.54 -12.59
C ALA A 152 6.90 12.63 -13.65
N VAL A 153 6.31 11.45 -13.90
CA VAL A 153 6.78 10.52 -14.95
C VAL A 153 6.77 11.19 -16.32
N ALA A 154 5.65 11.79 -16.69
CA ALA A 154 5.49 12.33 -18.04
C ALA A 154 6.40 13.55 -18.29
N GLN A 155 6.52 14.46 -17.32
CA GLN A 155 7.41 15.62 -17.43
C GLN A 155 8.89 15.23 -17.39
N ALA A 156 9.30 14.27 -16.54
CA ALA A 156 10.69 13.81 -16.53
C ALA A 156 11.05 13.06 -17.82
N LEU A 157 10.10 12.33 -18.41
CA LEU A 157 10.31 11.66 -19.70
C LEU A 157 10.45 12.69 -20.82
N LEU A 158 9.63 13.74 -20.79
CA LEU A 158 9.75 14.90 -21.69
C LEU A 158 11.12 15.59 -21.53
N ALA A 159 11.57 15.81 -20.29
CA ALA A 159 12.88 16.39 -19.99
C ALA A 159 14.02 15.54 -20.58
N LYS A 160 13.94 14.21 -20.48
CA LYS A 160 14.92 13.27 -21.07
C LYS A 160 14.96 13.38 -22.60
N HIS A 161 13.79 13.48 -23.25
CA HIS A 161 13.71 13.67 -24.71
C HIS A 161 14.26 15.01 -25.16
N LEU A 162 14.11 16.04 -24.33
CA LEU A 162 14.73 17.36 -24.53
C LEU A 162 16.24 17.39 -24.23
N GLY A 163 16.85 16.26 -23.84
CA GLY A 163 18.26 16.19 -23.49
C GLY A 163 18.63 16.90 -22.19
N LYS A 164 17.64 17.29 -21.37
CA LYS A 164 17.86 17.94 -20.07
C LYS A 164 18.38 16.90 -19.09
N LYS A 165 19.44 17.26 -18.34
CA LYS A 165 20.11 16.36 -17.39
C LYS A 165 19.72 16.62 -15.94
N ARG A 166 19.06 17.76 -15.70
CA ARG A 166 18.71 18.27 -14.39
C ARG A 166 17.24 18.66 -14.35
N ILE A 167 16.56 18.25 -13.29
CA ILE A 167 15.19 18.63 -12.98
C ILE A 167 15.19 19.46 -11.70
N ILE A 168 14.49 20.58 -11.75
CA ILE A 168 14.14 21.37 -10.57
C ILE A 168 12.63 21.31 -10.34
N ALA A 169 12.22 21.37 -9.08
CA ALA A 169 10.83 21.52 -8.68
C ALA A 169 10.73 22.23 -7.33
N GLU A 170 9.57 22.79 -7.02
CA GLU A 170 9.22 23.30 -5.69
C GLU A 170 8.36 22.30 -4.92
N THR A 171 8.29 22.40 -3.60
CA THR A 171 7.30 21.62 -2.83
C THR A 171 6.94 22.32 -1.52
N GLY A 172 5.67 22.20 -1.11
CA GLY A 172 5.17 22.63 0.20
C GLY A 172 5.11 21.43 1.14
N ALA A 173 4.01 20.66 1.09
CA ALA A 173 3.82 19.45 1.90
C ALA A 173 4.88 18.34 1.67
N GLY A 174 5.65 18.40 0.58
CA GLY A 174 6.66 17.39 0.23
C GLY A 174 6.21 16.37 -0.82
N GLN A 175 4.91 16.17 -1.05
CA GLN A 175 4.41 15.12 -1.97
C GLN A 175 4.89 15.27 -3.41
N HIS A 176 4.83 16.48 -3.98
CA HIS A 176 5.34 16.76 -5.32
C HIS A 176 6.86 16.53 -5.42
N GLY A 177 7.59 16.98 -4.39
CA GLY A 177 9.03 16.79 -4.27
C GLY A 177 9.43 15.31 -4.20
N VAL A 178 8.71 14.48 -3.43
CA VAL A 178 8.95 13.03 -3.36
C VAL A 178 8.66 12.36 -4.71
N ALA A 179 7.54 12.68 -5.37
CA ALA A 179 7.24 12.14 -6.70
C ALA A 179 8.31 12.51 -7.74
N THR A 180 8.77 13.76 -7.72
CA THR A 180 9.84 14.25 -8.59
C THR A 180 11.16 13.53 -8.29
N ALA A 181 11.56 13.44 -7.03
CA ALA A 181 12.79 12.75 -6.60
C ALA A 181 12.79 11.26 -7.00
N SER A 182 11.66 10.57 -6.82
CA SER A 182 11.51 9.16 -7.23
C SER A 182 11.72 8.97 -8.73
N VAL A 183 11.08 9.78 -9.57
CA VAL A 183 11.23 9.64 -11.03
C VAL A 183 12.62 10.05 -11.49
N CYS A 184 13.21 11.10 -10.90
CA CYS A 184 14.59 11.48 -11.20
C CYS A 184 15.58 10.36 -10.87
N ALA A 185 15.43 9.70 -9.73
CA ALA A 185 16.25 8.54 -9.35
C ALA A 185 16.12 7.41 -10.38
N CYS A 186 14.87 7.05 -10.73
CA CYS A 186 14.55 6.03 -11.73
C CYS A 186 15.12 6.35 -13.12
N PHE A 187 15.16 7.62 -13.53
CA PHE A 187 15.68 8.02 -14.84
C PHE A 187 17.15 8.42 -14.83
N GLY A 188 17.80 8.45 -13.67
CA GLY A 188 19.19 8.90 -13.54
C GLY A 188 19.39 10.40 -13.79
N LEU A 189 18.40 11.21 -13.47
CA LEU A 189 18.43 12.68 -13.62
C LEU A 189 18.87 13.34 -12.31
N GLN A 190 19.63 14.43 -12.41
CA GLN A 190 19.92 15.28 -11.26
C GLN A 190 18.62 15.94 -10.78
N CYS A 191 18.38 15.95 -9.48
CA CYS A 191 17.16 16.50 -8.91
C CYS A 191 17.47 17.52 -7.83
N VAL A 192 16.91 18.72 -7.97
CA VAL A 192 16.95 19.75 -6.94
C VAL A 192 15.53 20.19 -6.58
N ILE A 193 15.18 20.08 -5.31
CA ILE A 193 13.87 20.44 -4.79
C ILE A 193 14.00 21.69 -3.93
N TYR A 194 13.34 22.76 -4.32
CA TYR A 194 13.19 23.97 -3.53
C TYR A 194 12.02 23.83 -2.56
N MET A 195 12.24 24.15 -1.29
CA MET A 195 11.23 24.02 -0.25
C MET A 195 11.35 25.18 0.73
N GLY A 196 10.22 25.80 1.09
CA GLY A 196 10.20 26.85 2.11
C GLY A 196 10.79 26.33 3.42
N ALA A 197 11.63 27.12 4.10
CA ALA A 197 12.30 26.66 5.31
C ALA A 197 11.30 26.26 6.42
N ARG A 198 10.15 26.95 6.51
CA ARG A 198 9.07 26.59 7.44
C ARG A 198 8.42 25.25 7.10
N ASP A 199 8.23 24.97 5.82
CA ASP A 199 7.69 23.70 5.35
C ASP A 199 8.67 22.56 5.60
N MET A 200 9.97 22.82 5.41
CA MET A 200 11.04 21.85 5.62
C MET A 200 11.08 21.35 7.06
N GLU A 201 10.97 22.25 8.04
CA GLU A 201 10.91 21.89 9.47
C GLU A 201 9.68 21.05 9.80
N ARG A 202 8.52 21.39 9.23
CA ARG A 202 7.25 20.68 9.44
C ARG A 202 7.23 19.30 8.78
N GLN A 203 8.02 19.10 7.72
CA GLN A 203 7.98 17.94 6.84
C GLN A 203 9.30 17.16 6.79
N SER A 204 10.01 17.06 7.92
CA SER A 204 11.33 16.42 8.03
C SER A 204 11.39 15.00 7.44
N LEU A 205 10.32 14.21 7.55
CA LEU A 205 10.23 12.87 6.94
C LEU A 205 10.23 12.91 5.41
N ASN A 206 9.52 13.87 4.80
CA ASN A 206 9.53 14.01 3.34
C ASN A 206 10.86 14.56 2.84
N VAL A 207 11.51 15.44 3.62
CA VAL A 207 12.87 15.90 3.33
C VAL A 207 13.85 14.74 3.32
N PHE A 208 13.79 13.87 4.33
CA PHE A 208 14.61 12.66 4.37
C PHE A 208 14.31 11.74 3.18
N ARG A 209 13.03 11.50 2.84
CA ARG A 209 12.66 10.69 1.66
C ARG A 209 13.29 11.26 0.38
N MET A 210 13.17 12.56 0.15
CA MET A 210 13.75 13.21 -1.03
C MET A 210 15.28 13.05 -1.10
N ARG A 211 15.99 13.22 0.02
CA ARG A 211 17.44 13.02 0.10
C ARG A 211 17.86 11.56 -0.07
N LEU A 212 17.11 10.63 0.52
CA LEU A 212 17.31 9.19 0.35
C LEU A 212 17.20 8.78 -1.12
N LEU A 213 16.25 9.38 -1.85
CA LEU A 213 16.06 9.23 -3.30
C LEU A 213 17.15 9.93 -4.13
N GLY A 214 18.09 10.64 -3.51
CA GLY A 214 19.21 11.30 -4.18
C GLY A 214 18.95 12.73 -4.63
N ALA A 215 17.83 13.34 -4.24
CA ALA A 215 17.56 14.75 -4.53
C ALA A 215 18.30 15.69 -3.55
N GLU A 216 18.82 16.80 -4.08
CA GLU A 216 19.26 17.93 -3.27
C GLU A 216 18.02 18.72 -2.83
N VAL A 217 17.81 18.91 -1.53
CA VAL A 217 16.68 19.68 -1.01
C VAL A 217 17.19 21.03 -0.48
N LYS A 218 16.84 22.11 -1.17
CA LYS A 218 17.29 23.48 -0.87
C LYS A 218 16.25 24.24 -0.04
N PRO A 219 16.58 24.67 1.19
CA PRO A 219 15.70 25.49 2.00
C PRO A 219 15.67 26.93 1.45
N VAL A 220 14.47 27.49 1.34
CA VAL A 220 14.26 28.89 0.98
C VAL A 220 13.86 29.67 2.22
N HIS A 221 14.74 30.56 2.65
CA HIS A 221 14.58 31.41 3.83
C HIS A 221 14.08 32.82 3.51
N SER A 222 14.07 33.21 2.23
CA SER A 222 13.59 34.51 1.79
C SER A 222 12.07 34.66 1.96
N GLY A 223 11.62 35.91 2.09
CA GLY A 223 10.20 36.24 2.17
C GLY A 223 9.49 35.57 3.34
N THR A 224 8.41 34.86 3.05
CA THR A 224 7.60 34.14 4.04
C THR A 224 8.13 32.74 4.36
N ALA A 225 9.17 32.29 3.64
CA ALA A 225 9.73 30.95 3.68
C ALA A 225 8.67 29.85 3.42
N THR A 226 7.80 30.09 2.42
CA THR A 226 6.70 29.19 2.01
C THR A 226 6.89 28.67 0.58
N LEU A 227 5.91 27.89 0.09
CA LEU A 227 5.82 27.42 -1.30
C LEU A 227 5.94 28.54 -2.35
N LYS A 228 5.42 29.74 -2.07
CA LYS A 228 5.53 30.91 -2.97
C LYS A 228 7.01 31.30 -3.19
N ASP A 229 7.77 31.37 -2.11
CA ASP A 229 9.20 31.72 -2.14
C ASP A 229 10.00 30.61 -2.82
N ALA A 230 9.67 29.34 -2.53
CA ALA A 230 10.27 28.18 -3.20
C ALA A 230 10.04 28.18 -4.72
N THR A 231 8.83 28.53 -5.17
CA THR A 231 8.50 28.69 -6.59
C THR A 231 9.35 29.78 -7.23
N SER A 232 9.51 30.91 -6.54
CA SER A 232 10.28 32.06 -7.04
C SER A 232 11.76 31.73 -7.21
N GLU A 233 12.36 31.00 -6.26
CA GLU A 233 13.74 30.52 -6.36
C GLU A 233 13.92 29.45 -7.44
N ALA A 234 12.98 28.53 -7.61
CA ALA A 234 13.01 27.55 -8.69
C ALA A 234 12.96 28.24 -10.06
N ILE A 235 12.13 29.26 -10.24
CA ILE A 235 12.08 30.04 -11.50
C ILE A 235 13.40 30.78 -11.74
N ARG A 236 14.00 31.39 -10.70
CA ARG A 236 15.31 32.06 -10.82
C ARG A 236 16.41 31.09 -11.26
N ASP A 237 16.42 29.88 -10.71
CA ASP A 237 17.31 28.80 -11.11
C ASP A 237 17.08 28.41 -12.59
N LEU A 238 15.82 28.24 -13.00
CA LEU A 238 15.48 27.94 -14.39
C LEU A 238 16.04 28.98 -15.35
N VAL A 239 15.84 30.28 -15.08
CA VAL A 239 16.37 31.36 -15.93
C VAL A 239 17.89 31.28 -16.08
N THR A 240 18.58 30.87 -15.01
CA THR A 240 20.04 30.78 -14.99
C THR A 240 20.56 29.53 -15.72
N ASN A 241 19.80 28.44 -15.70
CA ASN A 241 20.24 27.11 -16.15
C ASN A 241 19.34 26.49 -17.24
N VAL A 242 18.63 27.31 -18.01
CA VAL A 242 17.56 26.89 -18.96
C VAL A 242 18.00 25.85 -19.99
N GLU A 243 19.25 25.91 -20.43
CA GLU A 243 19.81 24.99 -21.43
C GLU A 243 19.87 23.54 -20.91
N THR A 244 20.21 23.35 -19.64
CA THR A 244 20.47 22.02 -19.05
C THR A 244 19.39 21.54 -18.09
N THR A 245 18.53 22.46 -17.64
CA THR A 245 17.55 22.25 -16.58
C THR A 245 16.12 22.28 -17.11
N TYR A 246 15.32 21.32 -16.64
CA TYR A 246 13.87 21.31 -16.83
C TYR A 246 13.16 21.67 -15.52
N TYR A 247 12.14 22.52 -15.60
CA TYR A 247 11.30 22.85 -14.46
C TYR A 247 10.02 22.01 -14.44
N LEU A 248 9.90 21.15 -13.43
CA LEU A 248 8.81 20.20 -13.28
C LEU A 248 7.71 20.79 -12.38
N LEU A 249 6.67 21.34 -13.01
CA LEU A 249 5.57 21.98 -12.31
C LEU A 249 4.58 20.97 -11.72
N GLY A 250 4.16 21.18 -10.47
CA GLY A 250 3.36 20.19 -9.72
C GLY A 250 1.85 20.21 -9.90
N SER A 251 1.27 21.17 -10.62
CA SER A 251 -0.18 21.29 -10.81
C SER A 251 -0.53 21.91 -12.17
N VAL A 252 -1.83 21.90 -12.51
CA VAL A 252 -2.42 22.54 -13.71
C VAL A 252 -2.46 24.07 -13.60
N SER A 253 -1.51 24.65 -12.88
CA SER A 253 -1.30 26.09 -12.73
C SER A 253 -0.13 26.53 -13.61
N GLY A 254 0.35 27.77 -13.44
CA GLY A 254 1.52 28.25 -14.16
C GLY A 254 1.20 28.83 -15.54
N PRO A 255 2.20 29.40 -16.23
CA PRO A 255 2.04 29.91 -17.58
C PRO A 255 1.82 28.77 -18.59
N HIS A 256 1.19 29.08 -19.71
CA HIS A 256 1.12 28.15 -20.84
C HIS A 256 2.54 27.73 -21.31
N PRO A 257 2.83 26.42 -21.51
CA PRO A 257 1.89 25.31 -21.74
C PRO A 257 1.52 24.46 -20.52
N TYR A 258 1.97 24.79 -19.31
CA TYR A 258 1.85 23.90 -18.15
C TYR A 258 0.42 23.48 -17.80
N PRO A 259 -0.60 24.37 -17.74
CA PRO A 259 -1.97 23.96 -17.41
C PRO A 259 -2.51 22.86 -18.33
N MET A 260 -2.33 23.01 -19.64
CA MET A 260 -2.75 22.02 -20.65
C MET A 260 -1.92 20.73 -20.55
N MET A 261 -0.59 20.86 -20.45
CA MET A 261 0.31 19.72 -20.41
C MET A 261 0.08 18.83 -19.17
N VAL A 262 0.00 19.45 -17.98
CA VAL A 262 -0.21 18.72 -16.72
C VAL A 262 -1.60 18.06 -16.68
N ARG A 263 -2.62 18.72 -17.24
CA ARG A 263 -3.95 18.13 -17.41
C ARG A 263 -3.88 16.87 -18.27
N ASP A 264 -3.24 16.96 -19.44
CA ASP A 264 -3.15 15.84 -20.38
C ASP A 264 -2.41 14.63 -19.78
N PHE A 265 -1.41 14.88 -18.93
CA PHE A 265 -0.73 13.82 -18.18
C PHE A 265 -1.58 13.19 -17.08
N HIS A 266 -2.53 13.93 -16.50
CA HIS A 266 -3.49 13.40 -15.54
C HIS A 266 -4.78 12.86 -16.17
N ALA A 267 -5.06 13.15 -17.44
CA ALA A 267 -6.27 12.70 -18.14
C ALA A 267 -6.43 11.16 -18.17
N VAL A 268 -5.35 10.42 -17.94
CA VAL A 268 -5.38 8.96 -17.75
C VAL A 268 -6.36 8.55 -16.64
N ILE A 269 -6.56 9.38 -15.61
CA ILE A 269 -7.50 9.13 -14.51
C ILE A 269 -8.94 9.07 -15.04
N GLY A 270 -9.37 10.09 -15.79
CA GLY A 270 -10.68 10.14 -16.43
C GLY A 270 -10.87 9.03 -17.47
N LYS A 271 -9.82 8.73 -18.27
CA LYS A 271 -9.88 7.69 -19.33
C LYS A 271 -10.15 6.32 -18.75
N GLU A 272 -9.40 5.97 -17.70
CA GLU A 272 -9.61 4.72 -16.98
C GLU A 272 -10.97 4.70 -16.29
N THR A 273 -11.38 5.81 -15.67
CA THR A 273 -12.70 5.91 -15.02
C THR A 273 -13.83 5.65 -16.00
N ARG A 274 -13.81 6.27 -17.19
CA ARG A 274 -14.81 6.06 -18.23
C ARG A 274 -14.86 4.59 -18.67
N LYS A 275 -13.68 4.00 -18.91
CA LYS A 275 -13.57 2.59 -19.31
C LYS A 275 -14.13 1.66 -18.22
N GLN A 276 -13.71 1.86 -16.97
CA GLN A 276 -14.12 1.03 -15.83
C GLN A 276 -15.61 1.20 -15.51
N ALA A 277 -16.18 2.40 -15.67
CA ALA A 277 -17.62 2.65 -15.53
C ALA A 277 -18.43 1.88 -16.59
N LEU A 278 -17.99 1.93 -17.84
CA LEU A 278 -18.61 1.16 -18.93
C LEU A 278 -18.56 -0.35 -18.66
N GLU A 279 -17.42 -0.86 -18.16
CA GLU A 279 -17.25 -2.27 -17.83
C GLU A 279 -18.11 -2.71 -16.62
N LYS A 280 -18.26 -1.86 -15.60
CA LYS A 280 -18.95 -2.21 -14.35
C LYS A 280 -20.47 -2.03 -14.42
N TRP A 281 -20.97 -1.02 -15.12
CA TRP A 281 -22.41 -0.75 -15.18
C TRP A 281 -22.93 -0.29 -16.56
N GLY A 282 -22.12 -0.40 -17.62
CA GLY A 282 -22.60 -0.19 -19.00
C GLY A 282 -22.81 1.27 -19.39
N GLY A 283 -22.35 2.23 -18.60
CA GLY A 283 -22.60 3.65 -18.85
C GLY A 283 -21.55 4.58 -18.22
N LYS A 284 -21.88 5.87 -18.20
CA LYS A 284 -21.10 6.90 -17.51
C LYS A 284 -21.57 7.09 -16.07
N PRO A 285 -20.74 7.66 -15.19
CA PRO A 285 -21.19 8.09 -13.86
C PRO A 285 -22.17 9.26 -13.98
N ASP A 286 -23.03 9.44 -12.98
CA ASP A 286 -23.93 10.60 -12.90
C ASP A 286 -23.20 11.84 -12.33
N VAL A 287 -22.26 11.59 -11.40
CA VAL A 287 -21.51 12.65 -10.72
C VAL A 287 -20.04 12.27 -10.56
N LEU A 288 -19.16 13.24 -10.85
CA LEU A 288 -17.73 13.18 -10.55
C LEU A 288 -17.39 14.18 -9.45
N VAL A 289 -16.68 13.73 -8.41
CA VAL A 289 -16.27 14.56 -7.27
C VAL A 289 -14.76 14.50 -7.09
N ALA A 290 -14.11 15.64 -6.90
CA ALA A 290 -12.67 15.71 -6.65
C ALA A 290 -12.30 16.93 -5.79
N CYS A 291 -11.23 16.82 -5.00
CA CYS A 291 -10.71 17.95 -4.23
C CYS A 291 -9.90 18.90 -5.12
N VAL A 292 -9.97 20.21 -4.84
CA VAL A 292 -9.38 21.27 -5.66
C VAL A 292 -8.50 22.16 -4.79
N GLY A 293 -7.18 21.95 -4.92
CA GLY A 293 -6.16 22.94 -4.56
C GLY A 293 -5.75 23.66 -5.84
N GLY A 294 -4.54 23.39 -6.34
CA GLY A 294 -4.16 23.79 -7.70
C GLY A 294 -4.98 23.09 -8.81
N GLY A 295 -5.68 21.99 -8.50
CA GLY A 295 -6.72 21.40 -9.36
C GLY A 295 -6.33 20.18 -10.22
N SER A 296 -5.07 19.75 -10.22
CA SER A 296 -4.60 18.78 -11.23
C SER A 296 -5.24 17.39 -11.16
N ASN A 297 -5.64 16.91 -9.99
CA ASN A 297 -6.37 15.63 -9.86
C ASN A 297 -7.81 15.75 -10.39
N ALA A 298 -8.45 16.89 -10.13
CA ALA A 298 -9.83 17.14 -10.51
C ALA A 298 -9.94 17.29 -12.04
N MET A 299 -9.05 18.08 -12.66
CA MET A 299 -8.98 18.14 -14.13
C MET A 299 -8.64 16.79 -14.75
N GLY A 300 -7.73 16.02 -14.16
CA GLY A 300 -7.43 14.67 -14.63
C GLY A 300 -8.64 13.73 -14.66
N LEU A 301 -9.54 13.84 -13.67
CA LEU A 301 -10.79 13.08 -13.62
C LEU A 301 -11.85 13.66 -14.57
N PHE A 302 -12.02 14.98 -14.58
CA PHE A 302 -13.11 15.65 -15.29
C PHE A 302 -12.91 15.75 -16.80
N HIS A 303 -11.65 15.86 -17.26
CA HIS A 303 -11.32 16.23 -18.64
C HIS A 303 -12.07 15.39 -19.68
N GLU A 304 -12.09 14.06 -19.48
CA GLU A 304 -12.79 13.16 -20.41
C GLU A 304 -14.31 13.37 -20.45
N PHE A 305 -14.92 13.93 -19.40
CA PHE A 305 -16.36 14.08 -19.22
C PHE A 305 -16.86 15.52 -19.38
N VAL A 306 -16.00 16.46 -19.76
CA VAL A 306 -16.40 17.88 -19.95
C VAL A 306 -17.52 18.00 -21.00
N ASP A 307 -17.52 17.16 -22.04
CA ASP A 307 -18.55 17.23 -23.08
C ASP A 307 -19.85 16.47 -22.71
N ASP A 308 -19.81 15.62 -21.69
CA ASP A 308 -20.99 14.90 -21.18
C ASP A 308 -21.82 15.82 -20.27
N LYS A 309 -22.72 16.63 -20.86
CA LYS A 309 -23.50 17.67 -20.15
C LYS A 309 -24.38 17.15 -18.99
N ASP A 310 -24.76 15.90 -19.03
CA ASP A 310 -25.53 15.16 -18.02
C ASP A 310 -24.67 14.60 -16.88
N VAL A 311 -23.34 14.61 -17.01
CA VAL A 311 -22.41 14.27 -15.92
C VAL A 311 -22.08 15.54 -15.14
N ARG A 312 -22.45 15.54 -13.86
CA ARG A 312 -22.13 16.66 -12.95
C ARG A 312 -20.66 16.59 -12.53
N LEU A 313 -19.97 17.73 -12.60
CA LEU A 313 -18.55 17.85 -12.23
C LEU A 313 -18.46 18.72 -10.98
N ILE A 314 -17.95 18.17 -9.89
CA ILE A 314 -17.96 18.81 -8.57
C ILE A 314 -16.54 18.91 -8.01
N GLY A 315 -16.02 20.13 -7.95
CA GLY A 315 -14.78 20.46 -7.26
C GLY A 315 -15.02 20.85 -5.80
N VAL A 316 -14.16 20.39 -4.88
CA VAL A 316 -14.27 20.70 -3.44
C VAL A 316 -13.00 21.35 -2.91
N GLU A 317 -13.12 22.57 -2.41
CA GLU A 317 -12.02 23.41 -1.90
C GLU A 317 -11.95 23.40 -0.36
N GLY A 318 -10.79 23.74 0.20
CA GLY A 318 -10.60 23.88 1.64
C GLY A 318 -11.17 25.18 2.17
N ALA A 319 -12.16 25.11 3.07
CA ALA A 319 -12.73 26.25 3.76
C ALA A 319 -11.99 26.62 5.06
N GLY A 320 -10.94 25.88 5.43
CA GLY A 320 -10.18 26.09 6.67
C GLY A 320 -11.09 26.10 7.89
N PHE A 321 -11.07 27.20 8.65
CA PHE A 321 -11.95 27.40 9.82
C PHE A 321 -13.34 27.97 9.48
N GLY A 322 -13.68 28.02 8.20
CA GLY A 322 -14.93 28.59 7.68
C GLY A 322 -14.68 29.80 6.79
N LEU A 323 -15.59 30.03 5.84
CA LEU A 323 -15.45 31.06 4.81
C LEU A 323 -15.41 32.50 5.33
N ASP A 324 -15.99 32.76 6.51
CA ASP A 324 -16.03 34.10 7.11
C ASP A 324 -14.90 34.32 8.13
N SER A 325 -14.05 33.31 8.35
CA SER A 325 -12.93 33.39 9.31
C SER A 325 -11.72 34.17 8.79
N GLY A 326 -11.67 34.43 7.48
CA GLY A 326 -10.47 34.90 6.78
C GLY A 326 -9.34 33.88 6.71
N LYS A 327 -9.52 32.66 7.26
CA LYS A 327 -8.56 31.56 7.25
C LYS A 327 -9.14 30.39 6.47
N HIS A 328 -9.06 30.48 5.14
CA HIS A 328 -9.54 29.46 4.21
C HIS A 328 -8.69 29.42 2.94
N ALA A 329 -8.85 28.36 2.14
CA ALA A 329 -8.26 28.21 0.81
C ALA A 329 -9.34 28.06 -0.29
N ALA A 330 -10.54 28.63 -0.06
CA ALA A 330 -11.70 28.53 -0.93
C ALA A 330 -11.64 29.51 -2.13
N THR A 331 -10.68 29.27 -3.03
CA THR A 331 -10.31 30.18 -4.11
C THR A 331 -11.43 30.49 -5.10
N LEU A 332 -12.12 29.48 -5.62
CA LEU A 332 -13.21 29.67 -6.58
C LEU A 332 -14.48 30.19 -5.90
N THR A 333 -14.58 30.02 -4.58
CA THR A 333 -15.75 30.43 -3.80
C THR A 333 -15.68 31.91 -3.37
N LYS A 334 -14.52 32.37 -2.87
CA LYS A 334 -14.32 33.72 -2.31
C LYS A 334 -13.29 34.56 -3.06
N GLY A 335 -12.50 33.96 -3.95
CA GLY A 335 -11.46 34.66 -4.68
C GLY A 335 -11.99 35.50 -5.84
N GLU A 336 -11.10 36.32 -6.37
CA GLU A 336 -11.33 37.23 -7.48
C GLU A 336 -10.47 36.86 -8.68
N VAL A 337 -10.69 37.50 -9.83
CA VAL A 337 -9.86 37.27 -11.02
C VAL A 337 -8.59 38.12 -10.94
N GLY A 338 -7.44 37.50 -11.14
CA GLY A 338 -6.17 38.19 -11.23
C GLY A 338 -5.06 37.28 -11.74
N VAL A 339 -3.81 37.67 -11.54
CA VAL A 339 -2.65 36.97 -12.09
C VAL A 339 -1.82 36.35 -10.97
N LEU A 340 -1.65 35.03 -10.99
CA LEU A 340 -0.81 34.31 -10.05
C LEU A 340 0.07 33.31 -10.78
N HIS A 341 1.36 33.28 -10.41
CA HIS A 341 2.36 32.32 -10.90
C HIS A 341 2.39 32.18 -12.42
N GLY A 342 2.15 33.27 -13.18
CA GLY A 342 2.28 33.28 -14.64
C GLY A 342 0.99 33.06 -15.44
N ALA A 343 -0.17 32.93 -14.79
CA ALA A 343 -1.45 32.82 -15.48
C ALA A 343 -2.55 33.67 -14.84
N MET A 344 -3.51 34.10 -15.67
CA MET A 344 -4.74 34.73 -15.19
C MET A 344 -5.73 33.67 -14.72
N THR A 345 -6.21 33.77 -13.48
CA THR A 345 -7.07 32.76 -12.84
C THR A 345 -7.86 33.38 -11.67
N TYR A 346 -8.70 32.60 -10.99
CA TYR A 346 -9.19 32.98 -9.67
C TYR A 346 -8.10 32.80 -8.60
N LEU A 347 -7.99 33.76 -7.71
CA LEU A 347 -7.08 33.74 -6.57
C LEU A 347 -7.65 34.50 -5.37
N LEU A 348 -7.17 34.16 -4.18
CA LEU A 348 -7.42 34.91 -2.95
C LEU A 348 -6.46 36.11 -2.90
N GLN A 349 -7.02 37.31 -3.03
CA GLN A 349 -6.30 38.57 -2.97
C GLN A 349 -7.12 39.62 -2.21
N ASP A 350 -6.44 40.63 -1.66
CA ASP A 350 -7.07 41.80 -1.08
C ASP A 350 -7.38 42.87 -2.14
N ASP A 351 -7.99 43.99 -1.71
CA ASP A 351 -8.38 45.09 -2.59
C ASP A 351 -7.19 45.76 -3.32
N ASP A 352 -5.97 45.59 -2.80
CA ASP A 352 -4.72 46.08 -3.40
C ASP A 352 -4.09 45.05 -4.35
N GLY A 353 -4.74 43.90 -4.54
CA GLY A 353 -4.27 42.78 -5.37
C GLY A 353 -3.12 41.99 -4.74
N GLN A 354 -2.89 42.10 -3.43
CA GLN A 354 -1.91 41.30 -2.72
C GLN A 354 -2.50 39.95 -2.35
N ILE A 355 -1.68 38.90 -2.44
CA ILE A 355 -2.10 37.53 -2.15
C ILE A 355 -2.41 37.38 -0.66
N VAL A 356 -3.64 36.92 -0.36
CA VAL A 356 -4.04 36.53 0.98
C VAL A 356 -3.46 35.16 1.31
N GLU A 357 -2.88 35.01 2.49
CA GLU A 357 -2.34 33.73 2.95
C GLU A 357 -3.49 32.72 3.12
N PRO A 358 -3.48 31.60 2.39
CA PRO A 358 -4.53 30.60 2.50
C PRO A 358 -4.43 29.85 3.83
N HIS A 359 -5.49 29.13 4.18
CA HIS A 359 -5.43 28.16 5.28
C HIS A 359 -6.27 26.91 4.99
N SER A 360 -5.66 25.74 5.21
CA SER A 360 -6.35 24.44 5.35
C SER A 360 -5.50 23.49 6.19
N ILE A 361 -6.16 22.56 6.90
CA ILE A 361 -5.49 21.43 7.55
C ILE A 361 -4.75 20.54 6.53
N SER A 362 -5.21 20.55 5.27
CA SER A 362 -4.63 19.77 4.18
C SER A 362 -3.65 20.62 3.36
N ALA A 363 -2.36 20.31 3.48
CA ALA A 363 -1.31 21.11 2.84
C ALA A 363 -1.38 21.11 1.29
N GLY A 364 -2.04 20.13 0.66
CA GLY A 364 -2.27 20.11 -0.78
C GLY A 364 -3.44 20.99 -1.26
N LEU A 365 -4.36 21.39 -0.37
CA LEU A 365 -5.43 22.36 -0.68
C LEU A 365 -5.11 23.76 -0.18
N ASP A 366 -4.10 23.90 0.69
CA ASP A 366 -3.61 25.18 1.23
C ASP A 366 -2.86 26.00 0.15
N TYR A 367 -3.60 26.47 -0.85
CA TYR A 367 -3.10 27.17 -2.02
C TYR A 367 -4.07 28.32 -2.37
N PRO A 368 -3.59 29.56 -2.57
CA PRO A 368 -4.48 30.72 -2.74
C PRO A 368 -4.96 30.89 -4.19
N GLY A 369 -4.59 29.99 -5.10
CA GLY A 369 -4.95 30.05 -6.51
C GLY A 369 -5.61 28.76 -6.98
N VAL A 370 -5.91 28.70 -8.27
CA VAL A 370 -6.39 27.50 -8.94
C VAL A 370 -5.94 27.48 -10.40
N GLY A 371 -5.89 26.30 -11.03
CA GLY A 371 -5.60 26.20 -12.46
C GLY A 371 -6.60 26.99 -13.33
N PRO A 372 -6.15 27.64 -14.41
CA PRO A 372 -7.01 28.51 -15.23
C PRO A 372 -8.18 27.79 -15.92
N GLU A 373 -8.05 26.49 -16.21
CA GLU A 373 -9.14 25.71 -16.79
C GLU A 373 -10.29 25.51 -15.80
N HIS A 374 -10.01 25.39 -14.49
CA HIS A 374 -11.07 25.38 -13.48
C HIS A 374 -11.84 26.70 -13.44
N SER A 375 -11.12 27.82 -13.49
CA SER A 375 -11.69 29.17 -13.57
C SER A 375 -12.60 29.33 -14.79
N PHE A 376 -12.17 28.79 -15.92
CA PHE A 376 -12.96 28.75 -17.14
C PHE A 376 -14.23 27.89 -17.00
N LEU A 377 -14.11 26.67 -16.45
CA LEU A 377 -15.26 25.79 -16.23
C LEU A 377 -16.26 26.37 -15.21
N LYS A 378 -15.78 27.13 -14.21
CA LYS A 378 -16.64 27.88 -13.28
C LYS A 378 -17.44 28.96 -14.01
N ASP A 379 -16.76 29.82 -14.78
CA ASP A 379 -17.42 30.91 -15.51
C ASP A 379 -18.42 30.39 -16.56
N LEU A 380 -18.13 29.22 -17.17
CA LEU A 380 -19.06 28.52 -18.06
C LEU A 380 -20.20 27.80 -17.32
N LYS A 381 -20.17 27.73 -15.99
CA LYS A 381 -21.08 26.91 -15.16
C LYS A 381 -21.10 25.44 -15.56
N ARG A 382 -19.99 24.93 -16.08
CA ARG A 382 -19.84 23.52 -16.45
C ARG A 382 -19.46 22.65 -15.26
N ALA A 383 -18.69 23.20 -14.31
CA ALA A 383 -18.36 22.55 -13.05
C ALA A 383 -18.87 23.37 -11.87
N GLU A 384 -19.35 22.68 -10.84
CA GLU A 384 -19.79 23.22 -9.57
C GLU A 384 -18.61 23.18 -8.58
N TYR A 385 -18.44 24.23 -7.76
CA TYR A 385 -17.38 24.29 -6.76
C TYR A 385 -17.97 24.60 -5.40
N HIS A 386 -17.54 23.82 -4.40
CA HIS A 386 -18.03 23.90 -3.03
C HIS A 386 -16.84 23.93 -2.06
N SER A 387 -17.09 24.34 -0.83
CA SER A 387 -16.06 24.40 0.20
C SER A 387 -16.43 23.53 1.41
N ILE A 388 -15.41 22.92 2.00
CA ILE A 388 -15.52 22.05 3.17
C ILE A 388 -14.53 22.52 4.24
N THR A 389 -14.99 22.61 5.49
CA THR A 389 -14.15 22.99 6.63
C THR A 389 -13.18 21.89 7.02
N ASP A 390 -12.14 22.26 7.76
CA ASP A 390 -11.15 21.30 8.27
C ASP A 390 -11.77 20.26 9.21
N GLU A 391 -12.79 20.64 9.98
CA GLU A 391 -13.55 19.75 10.88
C GLU A 391 -14.35 18.71 10.09
N GLU A 392 -15.15 19.16 9.11
CA GLU A 392 -15.90 18.26 8.21
C GLU A 392 -14.98 17.28 7.46
N ALA A 393 -13.83 17.77 6.97
CA ALA A 393 -12.83 16.94 6.31
C ALA A 393 -12.24 15.89 7.27
N PHE A 394 -11.97 16.29 8.52
CA PHE A 394 -11.43 15.37 9.52
C PHE A 394 -12.44 14.29 9.94
N GLU A 395 -13.72 14.64 10.09
CA GLU A 395 -14.78 13.66 10.34
C GLU A 395 -14.89 12.64 9.20
N ALA A 396 -14.85 13.09 7.94
CA ALA A 396 -14.89 12.21 6.79
C ALA A 396 -13.64 11.30 6.72
N PHE A 397 -12.46 11.82 7.06
CA PHE A 397 -11.22 11.04 7.18
C PHE A 397 -11.40 9.87 8.17
N MET A 398 -11.96 10.14 9.36
CA MET A 398 -12.23 9.13 10.39
C MET A 398 -13.30 8.12 9.93
N ARG A 399 -14.40 8.63 9.34
CA ARG A 399 -15.54 7.82 8.89
C ARG A 399 -15.11 6.80 7.83
N VAL A 400 -14.45 7.25 6.77
CA VAL A 400 -14.04 6.38 5.66
C VAL A 400 -12.97 5.37 6.09
N SER A 401 -12.06 5.77 6.99
CA SER A 401 -11.10 4.83 7.60
C SER A 401 -11.80 3.66 8.28
N ARG A 402 -12.91 3.90 8.98
CA ARG A 402 -13.65 2.87 9.74
C ARG A 402 -14.69 2.11 8.93
N LEU A 403 -15.25 2.73 7.90
CA LEU A 403 -16.22 2.07 7.02
C LEU A 403 -15.53 1.22 5.97
N GLU A 404 -14.48 1.71 5.34
CA GLU A 404 -13.90 1.09 4.14
C GLU A 404 -12.50 0.51 4.35
N GLY A 405 -11.89 0.73 5.51
CA GLY A 405 -10.48 0.36 5.72
C GLY A 405 -9.53 1.12 4.80
N ILE A 406 -9.93 2.30 4.33
CA ILE A 406 -9.11 3.18 3.48
C ILE A 406 -8.79 4.40 4.33
N ILE A 407 -7.51 4.68 4.55
CA ILE A 407 -7.05 5.91 5.19
C ILE A 407 -6.78 6.92 4.07
N PRO A 408 -7.74 7.80 3.69
CA PRO A 408 -7.57 8.76 2.61
C PRO A 408 -6.63 9.89 3.01
N ALA A 409 -6.04 10.58 2.04
CA ALA A 409 -5.38 11.85 2.31
C ALA A 409 -6.39 12.89 2.82
N LEU A 410 -5.95 13.85 3.64
CA LEU A 410 -6.84 14.92 4.12
C LEU A 410 -7.42 15.76 2.96
N GLU A 411 -6.67 15.91 1.85
CA GLU A 411 -7.17 16.54 0.63
C GLU A 411 -8.38 15.76 0.06
N THR A 412 -8.25 14.45 -0.09
CA THR A 412 -9.35 13.55 -0.51
C THR A 412 -10.53 13.60 0.47
N SER A 413 -10.23 13.76 1.75
CA SER A 413 -11.24 13.80 2.81
C SER A 413 -12.18 15.01 2.69
N HIS A 414 -11.73 16.11 2.09
CA HIS A 414 -12.63 17.23 1.76
C HIS A 414 -13.69 16.82 0.73
N ALA A 415 -13.28 16.13 -0.35
CA ALA A 415 -14.22 15.62 -1.33
C ALA A 415 -15.19 14.58 -0.73
N LEU A 416 -14.71 13.73 0.19
CA LEU A 416 -15.53 12.74 0.89
C LEU A 416 -16.54 13.39 1.83
N ALA A 417 -16.15 14.46 2.54
CA ALA A 417 -17.05 15.18 3.43
C ALA A 417 -18.22 15.83 2.68
N TYR A 418 -17.98 16.29 1.45
CA TYR A 418 -19.05 16.87 0.63
C TYR A 418 -20.17 15.86 0.28
N LEU A 419 -19.90 14.56 0.36
CA LEU A 419 -20.92 13.53 0.15
C LEU A 419 -22.11 13.65 1.12
N GLU A 420 -21.89 14.13 2.36
CA GLU A 420 -22.97 14.41 3.33
C GLU A 420 -23.98 15.44 2.81
N LYS A 421 -23.52 16.40 2.01
CA LYS A 421 -24.37 17.44 1.39
C LYS A 421 -24.93 16.95 0.05
N LEU A 422 -24.15 16.18 -0.70
CA LEU A 422 -24.49 15.74 -2.05
C LEU A 422 -25.47 14.57 -2.07
N CYS A 423 -25.18 13.49 -1.36
CA CYS A 423 -25.93 12.23 -1.44
C CYS A 423 -27.44 12.38 -1.16
N PRO A 424 -27.90 13.21 -0.20
CA PRO A 424 -29.33 13.46 0.00
C PRO A 424 -30.03 14.03 -1.24
N THR A 425 -29.32 14.73 -2.12
CA THR A 425 -29.88 15.42 -3.31
C THR A 425 -29.96 14.53 -4.55
N LEU A 426 -29.32 13.36 -4.56
CA LEU A 426 -29.22 12.50 -5.73
C LEU A 426 -30.34 11.45 -5.79
N PRO A 427 -30.79 11.01 -6.97
CA PRO A 427 -31.75 9.92 -7.05
C PRO A 427 -31.13 8.60 -6.55
N ASP A 428 -32.00 7.66 -6.16
CA ASP A 428 -31.58 6.30 -5.81
C ASP A 428 -30.87 5.63 -7.00
N GLY A 429 -29.81 4.87 -6.70
CA GLY A 429 -29.01 4.18 -7.71
C GLY A 429 -28.00 5.06 -8.48
N ALA A 430 -28.00 6.38 -8.27
CA ALA A 430 -27.06 7.31 -8.91
C ALA A 430 -25.60 6.89 -8.69
N LYS A 431 -24.78 6.91 -9.75
CA LYS A 431 -23.38 6.52 -9.76
C LYS A 431 -22.50 7.73 -9.46
N VAL A 432 -21.99 7.80 -8.23
CA VAL A 432 -21.06 8.83 -7.80
C VAL A 432 -19.65 8.29 -7.86
N VAL A 433 -18.77 8.91 -8.65
CA VAL A 433 -17.34 8.58 -8.66
C VAL A 433 -16.56 9.71 -8.00
N LEU A 434 -15.81 9.37 -6.96
CA LEU A 434 -14.93 10.29 -6.24
C LEU A 434 -13.47 9.95 -6.51
N ASN A 435 -12.65 10.97 -6.79
CA ASN A 435 -11.21 10.79 -6.93
C ASN A 435 -10.55 10.62 -5.55
N CYS A 436 -10.13 9.40 -5.21
CA CYS A 436 -9.31 9.13 -4.04
C CYS A 436 -7.85 9.50 -4.35
N SER A 437 -7.58 10.81 -4.38
CA SER A 437 -6.37 11.39 -4.98
C SER A 437 -5.05 10.95 -4.32
N GLY A 438 -5.08 10.52 -3.06
CA GLY A 438 -3.88 10.04 -2.37
C GLY A 438 -4.19 9.34 -1.04
N ARG A 439 -3.18 8.63 -0.51
CA ARG A 439 -3.26 7.94 0.79
C ARG A 439 -2.88 8.84 1.96
N GLY A 440 -3.54 8.63 3.10
CA GLY A 440 -3.38 9.42 4.31
C GLY A 440 -2.19 9.03 5.19
N ASP A 441 -1.28 8.19 4.71
CA ASP A 441 -0.05 7.82 5.45
C ASP A 441 0.74 9.05 5.93
N LYS A 442 0.74 10.12 5.11
CA LYS A 442 1.38 11.41 5.42
C LYS A 442 0.62 12.22 6.49
N ASP A 443 -0.68 12.00 6.63
CA ASP A 443 -1.58 12.81 7.44
C ASP A 443 -1.83 12.22 8.83
N VAL A 444 -1.36 11.00 9.09
CA VAL A 444 -1.57 10.30 10.38
C VAL A 444 -1.04 11.12 11.57
N HIS A 445 0.12 11.77 11.43
CA HIS A 445 0.66 12.64 12.50
C HIS A 445 -0.21 13.87 12.74
N THR A 446 -0.75 14.47 11.67
CA THR A 446 -1.70 15.59 11.76
C THR A 446 -2.98 15.14 12.45
N ALA A 447 -3.49 13.94 12.11
CA ALA A 447 -4.66 13.35 12.76
C ALA A 447 -4.45 13.09 14.25
N ILE A 448 -3.27 12.57 14.64
CA ILE A 448 -2.90 12.38 16.05
C ILE A 448 -2.94 13.73 16.80
N LYS A 449 -2.32 14.77 16.23
CA LYS A 449 -2.30 16.11 16.84
C LYS A 449 -3.71 16.67 16.99
N HIS A 450 -4.53 16.55 15.95
CA HIS A 450 -5.91 17.04 15.96
C HIS A 450 -6.76 16.33 17.01
N LEU A 451 -6.68 15.00 17.11
CA LEU A 451 -7.37 14.24 18.16
C LEU A 451 -6.90 14.60 19.57
N LYS A 452 -5.59 14.80 19.78
CA LYS A 452 -5.06 15.25 21.08
C LYS A 452 -5.59 16.64 21.47
N MET A 453 -5.78 17.55 20.51
CA MET A 453 -6.38 18.86 20.77
C MET A 453 -7.86 18.74 21.15
N LEU A 454 -8.63 17.94 20.40
CA LEU A 454 -10.07 17.74 20.65
C LEU A 454 -10.35 17.06 22.00
N LEU A 455 -9.51 16.12 22.42
CA LEU A 455 -9.67 15.38 23.68
C LEU A 455 -9.24 16.18 24.92
N GLY A 456 -8.75 17.41 24.75
CA GLY A 456 -8.09 18.18 25.81
C GLY A 456 -6.75 17.55 26.19
N ALA A 457 -5.85 18.33 26.78
CA ALA A 457 -4.55 17.85 27.26
C ALA A 457 -4.69 16.86 28.43
N ILE A 458 -5.19 15.66 28.17
CA ILE A 458 -5.06 14.51 29.06
C ILE A 458 -3.67 13.94 28.78
N ASN A 459 -2.78 14.09 29.77
CA ASN A 459 -1.39 13.65 29.75
C ASN A 459 -1.22 12.23 29.18
N ASP A 460 -0.02 11.97 28.63
CA ASP A 460 0.47 10.75 27.96
C ASP A 460 0.35 9.44 28.79
N CYS A 461 -0.87 9.04 29.14
CA CYS A 461 -1.17 7.79 29.81
C CYS A 461 -2.51 7.28 29.29
N TYR A 462 -2.44 6.28 28.41
CA TYR A 462 -3.52 5.37 28.05
C TYR A 462 -4.81 6.03 27.52
N LEU A 463 -5.05 5.85 26.22
CA LEU A 463 -6.42 5.80 25.66
C LEU A 463 -7.14 4.58 26.28
N VAL A 464 -7.53 4.69 27.56
CA VAL A 464 -8.47 3.78 28.21
C VAL A 464 -9.87 4.19 27.75
N PRO A 465 -10.78 3.24 27.45
CA PRO A 465 -12.16 3.55 27.12
C PRO A 465 -12.91 3.97 28.39
N THR A 466 -12.69 5.18 28.88
CA THR A 466 -13.64 5.84 29.78
C THR A 466 -14.75 6.45 28.94
N GLY A 467 -16.00 6.13 29.29
CA GLY A 467 -17.23 6.30 28.49
C GLY A 467 -17.60 7.68 27.93
N ILE A 468 -16.72 8.67 28.01
CA ILE A 468 -16.85 9.95 27.29
C ILE A 468 -16.50 9.76 25.79
N LEU A 469 -15.67 8.76 25.45
CA LEU A 469 -15.25 8.48 24.08
C LEU A 469 -16.39 7.95 23.18
N VAL A 470 -17.48 7.43 23.76
CA VAL A 470 -18.59 6.80 23.01
C VAL A 470 -19.49 7.84 22.32
N CYS A 471 -19.56 9.08 22.83
CA CYS A 471 -20.43 10.11 22.24
C CYS A 471 -19.77 10.89 21.08
N LEU A 472 -18.43 11.00 21.05
CA LEU A 472 -17.70 11.69 19.98
C LEU A 472 -17.23 10.74 18.87
N ILE A 473 -17.30 9.43 19.11
CA ILE A 473 -16.86 8.40 18.19
C ILE A 473 -18.04 7.47 17.95
N GLY A 474 -18.91 7.84 17.01
CA GLY A 474 -20.15 7.13 16.68
C GLY A 474 -19.96 5.63 16.47
N VAL A 475 -20.18 4.88 17.54
CA VAL A 475 -20.47 3.45 17.51
C VAL A 475 -21.97 3.36 17.79
N ASP A 476 -22.75 3.12 16.74
CA ASP A 476 -24.15 2.72 16.92
C ASP A 476 -24.17 1.40 17.71
N LEU A 477 -24.62 1.46 18.95
CA LEU A 477 -25.09 0.28 19.67
C LEU A 477 -26.45 -0.12 19.09
N PRO A 478 -26.72 -1.42 18.88
CA PRO A 478 -28.00 -1.85 18.32
C PRO A 478 -29.17 -1.44 19.21
N ASN A 479 -30.17 -0.81 18.58
CA ASN A 479 -31.47 -0.40 19.10
C ASN A 479 -32.03 -1.30 20.21
N GLN A 480 -31.88 -0.88 21.46
CA GLN A 480 -32.84 -1.10 22.55
C GLN A 480 -32.72 0.11 23.49
N PHE A 481 -33.86 0.69 23.89
CA PHE A 481 -34.03 1.96 24.61
C PHE A 481 -34.11 3.23 23.76
N CYS A 482 -35.15 3.29 22.91
CA CYS A 482 -35.77 4.56 22.54
C CYS A 482 -37.13 4.63 23.23
N CYS A 483 -37.21 5.28 24.40
CA CYS A 483 -38.44 5.78 25.04
C CYS A 483 -38.06 6.72 26.20
N LEU A 484 -38.74 7.87 26.28
CA LEU A 484 -38.61 8.99 27.25
C LEU A 484 -37.51 9.99 26.85
N GLY A 485 -37.74 11.28 26.58
CA GLY A 485 -38.91 12.14 26.72
C GLY A 485 -38.39 13.58 26.82
N ARG A 486 -38.87 14.50 25.98
CA ARG A 486 -38.57 15.94 26.04
C ARG A 486 -39.14 16.57 27.32
N GLY A 487 -38.40 17.48 27.98
CA GLY A 487 -39.00 18.52 28.84
C GLY A 487 -38.16 19.10 29.98
N MET A 488 -37.58 20.31 29.74
CA MET A 488 -37.49 21.47 30.67
C MET A 488 -36.52 21.43 31.91
N PRO A 489 -36.16 22.59 32.55
CA PRO A 489 -34.99 23.41 32.18
C PRO A 489 -34.06 23.79 33.37
N ASN A 490 -32.94 24.47 33.06
CA ASN A 490 -32.08 25.33 33.91
C ASN A 490 -32.16 25.24 35.45
N MET A 491 -31.07 24.81 36.09
CA MET A 491 -30.70 25.30 37.43
C MET A 491 -29.21 25.63 37.54
N ALA A 492 -28.98 26.74 38.25
CA ALA A 492 -27.73 27.45 38.42
C ALA A 492 -26.70 26.69 39.27
N PHE A 493 -25.42 26.88 38.93
CA PHE A 493 -24.29 26.53 39.78
C PHE A 493 -24.21 27.50 40.96
N SER A 494 -24.27 26.96 42.19
CA SER A 494 -23.87 27.62 43.43
C SER A 494 -22.67 26.88 44.03
N SER A 495 -21.66 27.66 44.39
CA SER A 495 -20.38 27.26 44.96
C SER A 495 -20.52 26.70 46.38
N ALA A 496 -19.85 25.57 46.65
CA ALA A 496 -19.49 25.17 48.00
C ALA A 496 -18.15 24.43 48.00
N THR A 497 -17.17 25.04 48.67
CA THR A 497 -15.81 24.60 48.89
C THR A 497 -15.76 23.51 49.98
N ILE A 498 -15.17 22.34 49.70
CA ILE A 498 -14.81 21.35 50.74
C ILE A 498 -13.36 20.87 50.50
N LYS A 499 -12.56 20.92 51.58
CA LYS A 499 -11.13 20.59 51.65
C LYS A 499 -10.85 19.08 51.47
N PRO A 500 -9.67 18.68 50.96
CA PRO A 500 -9.31 17.27 50.77
C PRO A 500 -8.71 16.64 52.04
N SER A 501 -9.19 15.44 52.39
CA SER A 501 -8.60 14.54 53.40
C SER A 501 -7.81 13.41 52.74
N THR A 502 -6.60 13.19 53.24
CA THR A 502 -5.59 12.19 52.84
C THR A 502 -6.03 10.75 53.12
N PRO A 503 -5.57 9.76 52.34
CA PRO A 503 -5.37 8.40 52.84
C PRO A 503 -3.92 7.92 52.72
N LEU A 504 -3.57 7.09 53.70
CA LEU A 504 -2.25 6.58 54.06
C LEU A 504 -1.73 5.45 53.14
N LEU A 505 -0.41 5.47 52.93
CA LEU A 505 0.40 4.41 52.34
C LEU A 505 0.78 3.34 53.38
N PRO A 506 1.01 2.09 52.93
CA PRO A 506 2.01 1.23 53.58
C PRO A 506 3.10 0.74 52.60
N LYS A 507 4.33 0.71 53.12
CA LYS A 507 5.54 -0.01 52.64
C LYS A 507 6.22 -0.60 53.90
N PRO A 508 7.25 -1.44 53.80
CA PRO A 508 7.37 -2.74 53.12
C PRO A 508 7.91 -3.81 54.12
N TYR A 509 8.03 -5.09 53.74
CA TYR A 509 8.89 -6.02 54.49
C TYR A 509 9.80 -6.82 53.57
N ALA A 510 11.09 -6.78 53.91
CA ALA A 510 12.19 -7.52 53.31
C ALA A 510 12.58 -8.72 54.21
N ALA A 511 13.35 -9.62 53.60
CA ALA A 511 13.70 -10.98 54.00
C ALA A 511 14.41 -11.17 55.35
N ALA A 512 14.30 -12.39 55.89
CA ALA A 512 15.26 -12.98 56.83
C ALA A 512 15.40 -14.49 56.58
N SER A 513 16.63 -14.98 56.74
CA SER A 513 17.12 -16.33 56.48
C SER A 513 17.40 -17.14 57.76
N SER A 514 17.46 -18.47 57.58
CA SER A 514 18.13 -19.50 58.41
C SER A 514 17.48 -19.97 59.74
N SER A 515 17.19 -21.27 59.83
CA SER A 515 17.93 -22.29 60.61
C SER A 515 17.07 -23.51 61.00
N SER A 516 17.75 -24.57 61.40
CA SER A 516 17.50 -26.01 61.34
C SER A 516 16.64 -26.70 62.43
N LEU A 517 16.08 -27.87 62.05
CA LEU A 517 15.89 -29.15 62.77
C LEU A 517 14.91 -29.26 63.96
N HIS A 518 13.88 -30.12 63.83
CA HIS A 518 13.73 -31.36 64.63
C HIS A 518 12.66 -32.33 64.06
N ARG A 519 12.84 -33.62 64.41
CA ARG A 519 12.29 -34.87 63.83
C ARG A 519 10.96 -35.37 64.42
N LEU A 520 10.19 -36.05 63.53
CA LEU A 520 9.40 -37.32 63.66
C LEU A 520 8.08 -37.35 64.48
N PRO A 521 7.22 -38.38 64.28
CA PRO A 521 6.84 -39.15 63.07
C PRO A 521 5.30 -39.33 62.94
N LEU A 522 4.79 -39.89 61.84
CA LEU A 522 3.67 -40.87 61.88
C LEU A 522 3.52 -41.65 60.56
N ARG A 523 3.21 -42.93 60.73
CA ARG A 523 3.22 -44.04 59.76
C ARG A 523 1.98 -44.06 58.87
N PHE A 524 2.12 -44.54 57.64
CA PHE A 524 1.03 -45.27 56.96
C PHE A 524 1.51 -46.61 56.40
N THR A 525 0.61 -47.57 56.51
CA THR A 525 0.78 -49.02 56.40
C THR A 525 0.77 -49.51 54.95
N ASN A 526 1.54 -50.56 54.72
CA ASN A 526 1.64 -51.34 53.48
C ASN A 526 0.48 -52.35 53.37
N ARG A 527 -0.15 -52.48 52.19
CA ARG A 527 -0.60 -53.78 51.65
C ARG A 527 -0.84 -53.74 50.13
N SER A 528 -0.07 -54.62 49.49
CA SER A 528 0.02 -55.08 48.09
C SER A 528 -1.29 -55.44 47.38
N ALA A 529 -1.37 -55.14 46.07
CA ALA A 529 -1.81 -56.09 45.03
C ALA A 529 -1.31 -55.73 43.61
N LYS A 530 -0.39 -56.57 43.11
CA LYS A 530 -0.05 -56.97 41.72
C LYS A 530 -0.40 -56.04 40.53
N ALA A 531 0.64 -55.62 39.81
CA ALA A 531 0.60 -55.40 38.36
C ALA A 531 1.91 -55.91 37.71
N HIS A 532 1.78 -56.70 36.64
CA HIS A 532 2.88 -57.25 35.85
C HIS A 532 3.56 -56.16 35.00
N PRO A 533 4.91 -56.12 34.91
CA PRO A 533 5.58 -55.30 33.91
C PRO A 533 5.62 -56.05 32.57
N VAL A 534 4.93 -55.53 31.56
CA VAL A 534 5.21 -55.89 30.16
C VAL A 534 6.31 -54.96 29.68
N PHE A 535 7.55 -55.47 29.67
CA PHE A 535 8.66 -54.87 28.93
C PHE A 535 8.43 -55.11 27.44
N CYS A 536 8.24 -54.05 26.65
CA CYS A 536 8.29 -54.14 25.20
C CYS A 536 9.66 -53.65 24.72
N SER A 537 10.59 -54.59 24.55
CA SER A 537 11.84 -54.40 23.84
C SER A 537 11.54 -54.24 22.34
N LEU A 538 11.61 -53.01 21.82
CA LEU A 538 11.71 -52.80 20.38
C LEU A 538 13.15 -53.14 19.96
N ALA A 539 13.25 -54.26 19.26
CA ALA A 539 14.49 -54.74 18.67
C ALA A 539 15.07 -53.69 17.70
N ALA A 540 16.32 -53.33 17.92
CA ALA A 540 17.16 -52.68 16.93
C ALA A 540 17.42 -53.67 15.78
N GLY A 541 16.53 -53.68 14.79
CA GLY A 541 16.64 -54.47 13.56
C GLY A 541 16.75 -53.56 12.33
N SER A 542 17.99 -53.40 11.83
CA SER A 542 18.38 -53.03 10.46
C SER A 542 17.43 -52.13 9.64
N VAL A 543 17.48 -50.82 9.86
CA VAL A 543 16.96 -49.79 8.93
C VAL A 543 17.93 -49.55 7.75
N LYS A 544 19.08 -50.24 7.70
CA LYS A 544 20.16 -49.96 6.73
C LYS A 544 20.08 -50.68 5.37
N GLU A 545 19.11 -51.57 5.13
CA GLU A 545 19.11 -52.39 3.88
C GLU A 545 17.86 -52.30 3.01
N ARG A 546 16.90 -51.41 3.30
CA ARG A 546 15.75 -51.15 2.39
C ARG A 546 15.81 -49.83 1.62
N MET A 547 16.89 -49.04 1.77
CA MET A 547 17.08 -47.77 1.05
C MET A 547 18.04 -47.87 -0.15
N ALA A 548 18.40 -49.07 -0.61
CA ALA A 548 19.38 -49.24 -1.68
C ALA A 548 18.82 -49.80 -3.01
N ALA A 549 17.50 -50.00 -3.15
CA ALA A 549 16.93 -50.56 -4.38
C ALA A 549 15.45 -50.15 -4.58
N ALA A 550 15.21 -48.85 -4.77
CA ALA A 550 13.99 -48.37 -5.42
C ALA A 550 14.39 -47.21 -6.34
N GLY A 551 14.21 -47.43 -7.64
CA GLY A 551 14.79 -46.61 -8.69
C GLY A 551 14.40 -45.14 -8.65
N GLU A 552 15.41 -44.30 -8.87
CA GLU A 552 15.29 -42.90 -9.23
C GLU A 552 14.46 -42.77 -10.54
N ALA A 553 13.38 -41.97 -10.49
CA ALA A 553 12.85 -41.12 -11.57
C ALA A 553 11.30 -40.96 -11.61
N SER A 554 10.49 -41.51 -10.69
CA SER A 554 9.01 -41.31 -10.75
C SER A 554 8.29 -40.83 -9.48
N GLU A 555 8.95 -40.64 -8.34
CA GLU A 555 8.25 -40.33 -7.07
C GLU A 555 7.98 -38.84 -6.77
N PHE A 556 8.39 -37.91 -7.63
CA PHE A 556 8.24 -36.47 -7.31
C PHE A 556 6.83 -35.91 -7.53
N GLY A 557 5.98 -36.55 -8.35
CA GLY A 557 4.70 -35.99 -8.79
C GLY A 557 3.45 -36.42 -8.02
N ALA A 558 3.56 -37.29 -7.00
CA ALA A 558 2.39 -38.00 -6.45
C ALA A 558 2.18 -37.90 -4.93
N LEU A 559 3.03 -37.20 -4.18
CA LEU A 559 2.84 -37.05 -2.73
C LEU A 559 2.02 -35.79 -2.44
N GLN A 560 0.82 -35.96 -1.87
CA GLN A 560 -0.02 -34.88 -1.36
C GLN A 560 0.78 -34.04 -0.34
N ARG A 561 0.80 -32.71 -0.52
CA ARG A 561 1.53 -31.76 0.34
C ARG A 561 0.63 -30.62 0.79
N PRO A 562 0.30 -30.51 2.09
CA PRO A 562 0.68 -31.43 3.17
C PRO A 562 -0.02 -32.80 3.08
N ASP A 563 0.44 -33.77 3.86
CA ASP A 563 -0.25 -35.05 4.07
C ASP A 563 -1.56 -34.88 4.87
N SER A 564 -2.27 -35.97 5.13
CA SER A 564 -3.53 -35.95 5.90
C SER A 564 -3.39 -35.47 7.35
N PHE A 565 -2.17 -35.44 7.90
CA PHE A 565 -1.87 -34.92 9.23
C PHE A 565 -1.41 -33.45 9.18
N GLY A 566 -1.42 -32.83 8.01
CA GLY A 566 -0.96 -31.45 7.84
C GLY A 566 0.56 -31.32 7.81
N ARG A 567 1.28 -32.38 7.41
CA ARG A 567 2.75 -32.38 7.37
C ARG A 567 3.34 -32.31 5.95
N PHE A 568 4.40 -31.54 5.81
CA PHE A 568 5.29 -31.50 4.66
C PHE A 568 6.53 -32.35 4.98
N GLY A 569 6.50 -33.63 4.60
CA GLY A 569 7.45 -34.61 5.13
C GLY A 569 7.28 -34.74 6.65
N LYS A 570 8.31 -34.39 7.43
CA LYS A 570 8.25 -34.40 8.91
C LYS A 570 7.75 -33.08 9.52
N PHE A 571 7.71 -31.99 8.75
CA PHE A 571 7.41 -30.64 9.26
C PHE A 571 5.91 -30.34 9.18
N GLY A 572 5.39 -29.42 9.99
CA GLY A 572 3.98 -29.03 10.02
C GLY A 572 3.23 -29.69 11.18
N GLY A 573 2.01 -30.19 10.93
CA GLY A 573 1.18 -30.85 11.94
C GLY A 573 0.30 -29.90 12.77
N LYS A 574 -0.39 -30.48 13.75
CA LYS A 574 -1.26 -29.78 14.71
C LYS A 574 -0.73 -30.00 16.15
N TYR A 575 0.26 -29.22 16.56
CA TYR A 575 0.85 -29.29 17.91
C TYR A 575 0.21 -28.28 18.86
N VAL A 576 -1.11 -28.41 19.06
CA VAL A 576 -1.93 -27.47 19.83
C VAL A 576 -2.68 -28.19 20.95
N PRO A 577 -3.22 -27.46 21.96
CA PRO A 577 -4.14 -28.04 22.92
C PRO A 577 -5.38 -28.63 22.24
N GLU A 578 -5.91 -29.73 22.79
CA GLU A 578 -7.11 -30.43 22.28
C GLU A 578 -8.30 -29.49 22.06
N THR A 579 -8.43 -28.46 22.90
CA THR A 579 -9.49 -27.45 22.81
C THR A 579 -9.52 -26.67 21.48
N LEU A 580 -8.42 -26.65 20.71
CA LEU A 580 -8.35 -26.00 19.39
C LEU A 580 -8.60 -26.95 18.23
N MET A 581 -8.62 -28.27 18.45
CA MET A 581 -8.72 -29.25 17.36
C MET A 581 -10.02 -29.08 16.57
N HIS A 582 -11.15 -28.89 17.26
CA HIS A 582 -12.42 -28.64 16.58
C HIS A 582 -12.39 -27.40 15.69
N ALA A 583 -11.78 -26.30 16.15
CA ALA A 583 -11.67 -25.05 15.40
C ALA A 583 -10.82 -25.20 14.14
N LEU A 584 -9.72 -25.94 14.27
CA LEU A 584 -8.82 -26.23 13.15
C LEU A 584 -9.50 -27.14 12.12
N ASP A 585 -10.29 -28.12 12.58
CA ASP A 585 -11.04 -29.01 11.70
C ASP A 585 -12.19 -28.29 10.98
N GLU A 586 -12.92 -27.40 11.67
CA GLU A 586 -13.92 -26.50 11.07
C GLU A 586 -13.28 -25.61 10.00
N LEU A 587 -12.15 -24.99 10.34
CA LEU A 587 -11.41 -24.12 9.43
C LEU A 587 -10.88 -24.89 8.20
N GLU A 588 -10.34 -26.08 8.41
CA GLU A 588 -9.83 -26.94 7.35
C GLU A 588 -10.94 -27.39 6.40
N ALA A 589 -12.09 -27.82 6.94
CA ALA A 589 -13.24 -28.23 6.15
C ALA A 589 -13.81 -27.06 5.33
N ALA A 590 -13.96 -25.89 5.96
CA ALA A 590 -14.42 -24.68 5.28
C ALA A 590 -13.46 -24.25 4.18
N PHE A 591 -12.14 -24.23 4.46
CA PHE A 591 -11.14 -23.88 3.48
C PHE A 591 -11.18 -24.84 2.27
N ARG A 592 -11.19 -26.16 2.49
CA ARG A 592 -11.26 -27.14 1.39
C ARG A 592 -12.52 -27.00 0.52
N THR A 593 -13.63 -26.60 1.14
CA THR A 593 -14.90 -26.39 0.43
C THR A 593 -14.82 -25.11 -0.41
N LEU A 594 -14.42 -23.99 0.20
CA LEU A 594 -14.42 -22.67 -0.42
C LEU A 594 -13.25 -22.45 -1.40
N SER A 595 -12.14 -23.17 -1.24
CA SER A 595 -11.01 -23.12 -2.18
C SER A 595 -11.38 -23.59 -3.59
N ASN A 596 -12.44 -24.41 -3.71
CA ASN A 596 -12.94 -24.93 -4.99
C ASN A 596 -14.30 -24.31 -5.38
N ASP A 597 -14.81 -23.35 -4.61
CA ASP A 597 -16.10 -22.71 -4.88
C ASP A 597 -15.93 -21.51 -5.82
N ASP A 598 -16.55 -21.57 -6.99
CA ASP A 598 -16.42 -20.53 -8.04
C ASP A 598 -16.95 -19.17 -7.57
N ALA A 599 -17.97 -19.14 -6.71
CA ALA A 599 -18.54 -17.89 -6.21
C ALA A 599 -17.58 -17.21 -5.23
N PHE A 600 -17.00 -17.97 -4.29
CA PHE A 600 -15.98 -17.50 -3.37
C PHE A 600 -14.73 -17.01 -4.10
N GLN A 601 -14.22 -17.77 -5.08
CA GLN A 601 -13.05 -17.35 -5.86
C GLN A 601 -13.33 -16.06 -6.64
N LYS A 602 -14.51 -15.93 -7.26
CA LYS A 602 -14.92 -14.72 -7.97
C LYS A 602 -15.04 -13.51 -7.04
N GLU A 603 -15.59 -13.69 -5.84
CA GLU A 603 -15.67 -12.61 -4.83
C GLU A 603 -14.27 -12.21 -4.36
N LEU A 604 -13.42 -13.17 -4.02
CA LEU A 604 -12.04 -12.93 -3.60
C LEU A 604 -11.24 -12.20 -4.69
N ASP A 605 -11.28 -12.68 -5.94
CA ASP A 605 -10.61 -12.07 -7.08
C ASP A 605 -11.11 -10.65 -7.35
N GLY A 606 -12.43 -10.43 -7.21
CA GLY A 606 -13.02 -9.10 -7.31
C GLY A 606 -12.46 -8.13 -6.27
N ILE A 607 -12.33 -8.57 -5.01
CA ILE A 607 -11.75 -7.75 -3.93
C ILE A 607 -10.24 -7.56 -4.14
N LEU A 608 -9.50 -8.59 -4.54
CA LEU A 608 -8.08 -8.47 -4.84
C LEU A 608 -7.85 -7.45 -5.99
N CYS A 609 -8.69 -7.45 -7.02
CA CYS A 609 -8.57 -6.50 -8.12
C CYS A 609 -8.97 -5.08 -7.69
N ASP A 610 -10.21 -4.90 -7.21
CA ASP A 610 -10.79 -3.57 -7.02
C ASP A 610 -10.34 -2.87 -5.72
N TYR A 611 -10.04 -3.64 -4.66
CA TYR A 611 -9.71 -3.10 -3.34
C TYR A 611 -8.21 -3.14 -3.04
N VAL A 612 -7.55 -4.26 -3.35
CA VAL A 612 -6.10 -4.42 -3.13
C VAL A 612 -5.26 -3.80 -4.25
N GLY A 613 -5.75 -3.80 -5.49
CA GLY A 613 -5.05 -3.27 -6.66
C GLY A 613 -4.28 -4.32 -7.46
N ARG A 614 -4.70 -5.60 -7.42
CA ARG A 614 -4.08 -6.68 -8.19
C ARG A 614 -4.50 -6.65 -9.67
N ALA A 615 -3.67 -7.12 -10.60
CA ALA A 615 -2.35 -7.72 -10.42
C ALA A 615 -1.25 -6.69 -10.13
N SER A 616 -0.31 -7.02 -9.23
CA SER A 616 0.85 -6.15 -8.97
C SER A 616 1.85 -6.21 -10.13
N PRO A 617 2.53 -5.11 -10.51
CA PRO A 617 3.46 -5.13 -11.64
C PRO A 617 4.69 -6.05 -11.45
N LEU A 618 5.21 -6.55 -12.58
CA LEU A 618 6.55 -7.13 -12.69
C LEU A 618 7.47 -6.12 -13.39
N TYR A 619 8.13 -5.28 -12.58
CA TYR A 619 8.90 -4.12 -13.01
C TYR A 619 10.31 -4.53 -13.42
N PHE A 620 10.78 -4.11 -14.61
CA PHE A 620 12.19 -4.27 -14.99
C PHE A 620 13.01 -3.12 -14.40
N ALA A 621 13.89 -3.43 -13.46
CA ALA A 621 14.71 -2.44 -12.75
C ALA A 621 15.97 -2.15 -13.58
N GLU A 622 15.86 -1.21 -14.51
CA GLU A 622 16.88 -0.93 -15.53
C GLU A 622 18.21 -0.46 -14.93
N ARG A 623 18.18 0.46 -13.96
CA ARG A 623 19.40 1.02 -13.36
C ARG A 623 20.03 0.06 -12.36
N LEU A 624 19.22 -0.73 -11.66
CA LEU A 624 19.68 -1.81 -10.81
C LEU A 624 20.29 -2.95 -11.63
N THR A 625 19.70 -3.26 -12.79
CA THR A 625 20.27 -4.21 -13.75
C THR A 625 21.63 -3.71 -14.24
N GLU A 626 21.72 -2.43 -14.61
CA GLU A 626 22.99 -1.82 -15.03
C GLU A 626 24.05 -1.86 -13.91
N HIS A 627 23.65 -1.62 -12.65
CA HIS A 627 24.53 -1.72 -11.49
C HIS A 627 25.16 -3.13 -11.32
N TYR A 628 24.41 -4.19 -11.67
CA TYR A 628 24.88 -5.57 -11.55
C TYR A 628 25.56 -6.14 -12.80
N LYS A 629 25.68 -5.35 -13.88
CA LYS A 629 26.49 -5.76 -15.02
C LYS A 629 27.96 -5.72 -14.65
N ARG A 630 28.70 -6.70 -15.18
CA ARG A 630 30.15 -6.75 -15.12
C ARG A 630 30.74 -5.68 -16.04
N SER A 631 32.05 -5.42 -15.91
CA SER A 631 32.76 -4.41 -16.71
C SER A 631 32.72 -4.66 -18.23
N ASN A 632 32.43 -5.90 -18.66
CA ASN A 632 32.22 -6.26 -20.06
C ASN A 632 30.79 -6.01 -20.57
N GLY A 633 29.90 -5.44 -19.74
CA GLY A 633 28.50 -5.15 -20.08
C GLY A 633 27.55 -6.34 -19.92
N GLU A 634 28.04 -7.50 -19.49
CA GLU A 634 27.23 -8.71 -19.28
C GLU A 634 26.71 -8.80 -17.85
N GLY A 635 25.50 -9.31 -17.67
CA GLY A 635 24.93 -9.55 -16.35
C GLY A 635 23.48 -10.03 -16.37
N PRO A 636 22.94 -10.38 -15.20
CA PRO A 636 21.53 -10.77 -15.08
C PRO A 636 20.61 -9.56 -15.30
N HIS A 637 19.39 -9.83 -15.74
CA HIS A 637 18.29 -8.87 -15.78
C HIS A 637 17.48 -8.97 -14.49
N ILE A 638 17.33 -7.84 -13.79
CA ILE A 638 16.64 -7.79 -12.49
C ILE A 638 15.21 -7.29 -12.67
N TYR A 639 14.26 -8.06 -12.16
CA TYR A 639 12.84 -7.73 -12.12
C TYR A 639 12.35 -7.69 -10.67
N LEU A 640 11.49 -6.73 -10.37
CA LEU A 640 10.84 -6.58 -9.06
C LEU A 640 9.36 -6.93 -9.19
N LYS A 641 8.90 -7.91 -8.41
CA LYS A 641 7.46 -8.16 -8.21
C LYS A 641 6.94 -7.18 -7.16
N ARG A 642 6.14 -6.20 -7.59
CA ARG A 642 5.83 -4.96 -6.85
C ARG A 642 4.69 -5.10 -5.83
N GLU A 643 4.81 -6.02 -4.87
CA GLU A 643 3.82 -6.17 -3.79
C GLU A 643 3.79 -4.96 -2.82
N ASP A 644 4.78 -4.06 -2.91
CA ASP A 644 4.83 -2.76 -2.22
C ASP A 644 3.72 -1.78 -2.64
N LEU A 645 3.12 -1.99 -3.81
CA LEU A 645 2.01 -1.17 -4.34
C LEU A 645 0.63 -1.64 -3.90
N ASN A 646 0.52 -2.82 -3.29
CA ASN A 646 -0.76 -3.31 -2.79
C ASN A 646 -1.35 -2.32 -1.77
N HIS A 647 -2.68 -2.32 -1.61
CA HIS A 647 -3.32 -1.66 -0.47
C HIS A 647 -2.66 -2.10 0.85
N THR A 648 -2.55 -1.18 1.80
CA THR A 648 -1.74 -1.28 3.03
C THR A 648 -0.21 -1.38 2.84
N GLY A 649 0.29 -1.63 1.62
CA GLY A 649 1.71 -1.50 1.26
C GLY A 649 2.57 -2.73 1.40
N ALA A 650 1.96 -3.91 1.47
CA ALA A 650 2.68 -5.17 1.53
C ALA A 650 1.82 -6.34 1.05
N HIS A 651 2.48 -7.47 0.76
CA HIS A 651 1.83 -8.74 0.45
C HIS A 651 0.79 -9.21 1.49
N LYS A 652 0.91 -8.80 2.77
CA LYS A 652 0.08 -9.27 3.90
C LYS A 652 -1.43 -9.10 3.68
N ILE A 653 -1.85 -8.10 2.91
CA ILE A 653 -3.26 -7.85 2.63
C ILE A 653 -3.93 -8.99 1.86
N ASN A 654 -3.19 -9.73 1.02
CA ASN A 654 -3.73 -10.87 0.26
C ASN A 654 -4.33 -11.92 1.22
N ASN A 655 -3.55 -12.26 2.25
CA ASN A 655 -3.94 -13.21 3.28
C ASN A 655 -5.06 -12.66 4.19
N ALA A 656 -4.94 -11.40 4.62
CA ALA A 656 -5.93 -10.79 5.50
C ALA A 656 -7.32 -10.74 4.85
N VAL A 657 -7.40 -10.34 3.57
CA VAL A 657 -8.66 -10.29 2.82
C VAL A 657 -9.28 -11.68 2.73
N ALA A 658 -8.49 -12.67 2.32
CA ALA A 658 -9.00 -14.02 2.11
C ALA A 658 -9.47 -14.69 3.41
N GLN A 659 -8.72 -14.55 4.51
CA GLN A 659 -9.12 -15.07 5.81
C GLN A 659 -10.31 -14.31 6.41
N ALA A 660 -10.41 -13.00 6.24
CA ALA A 660 -11.59 -12.25 6.70
C ALA A 660 -12.85 -12.62 5.91
N LEU A 661 -12.72 -12.85 4.60
CA LEU A 661 -13.82 -13.34 3.76
C LEU A 661 -14.23 -14.76 4.16
N LEU A 662 -13.27 -15.63 4.46
CA LEU A 662 -13.51 -16.97 5.00
C LEU A 662 -14.23 -16.92 6.35
N ALA A 663 -13.80 -16.03 7.25
CA ALA A 663 -14.43 -15.82 8.55
C ALA A 663 -15.89 -15.36 8.42
N LYS A 664 -16.19 -14.50 7.44
CA LYS A 664 -17.56 -14.06 7.12
C LYS A 664 -18.44 -15.24 6.68
N HIS A 665 -17.91 -16.14 5.83
CA HIS A 665 -18.61 -17.36 5.42
C HIS A 665 -18.84 -18.33 6.58
N LEU A 666 -17.90 -18.40 7.52
CA LEU A 666 -18.03 -19.15 8.78
C LEU A 666 -18.95 -18.48 9.81
N GLY A 667 -19.54 -17.32 9.50
CA GLY A 667 -20.42 -16.58 10.42
C GLY A 667 -19.70 -15.98 11.63
N LYS A 668 -18.36 -15.92 11.62
CA LYS A 668 -17.55 -15.36 12.71
C LYS A 668 -17.64 -13.83 12.66
N LYS A 669 -17.98 -13.20 13.77
CA LYS A 669 -18.17 -11.73 13.87
C LYS A 669 -16.97 -11.00 14.46
N ARG A 670 -16.04 -11.76 15.05
CA ARG A 670 -14.86 -11.26 15.74
C ARG A 670 -13.60 -11.86 15.15
N ILE A 671 -12.63 -10.99 14.89
CA ILE A 671 -11.30 -11.31 14.41
C ILE A 671 -10.28 -10.97 15.49
N ILE A 672 -9.34 -11.88 15.68
CA ILE A 672 -8.12 -11.63 16.43
C ILE A 672 -6.90 -11.82 15.54
N ALA A 673 -5.83 -11.09 15.83
CA ALA A 673 -4.51 -11.30 15.24
C ALA A 673 -3.42 -10.80 16.18
N GLU A 674 -2.18 -11.26 15.97
CA GLU A 674 -0.98 -10.75 16.60
C GLU A 674 -0.23 -9.79 15.68
N THR A 675 0.64 -8.95 16.22
CA THR A 675 1.60 -8.22 15.39
C THR A 675 2.84 -7.79 16.15
N GLY A 676 3.99 -7.71 15.45
CA GLY A 676 5.24 -7.11 15.93
C GLY A 676 5.42 -5.75 15.27
N ALA A 677 5.96 -5.72 14.04
CA ALA A 677 6.12 -4.48 13.27
C ALA A 677 4.83 -3.67 13.02
N GLY A 678 3.65 -4.28 13.20
CA GLY A 678 2.34 -3.64 13.01
C GLY A 678 1.73 -3.82 11.63
N GLN A 679 2.47 -4.27 10.61
CA GLN A 679 1.93 -4.41 9.25
C GLN A 679 0.82 -5.45 9.12
N HIS A 680 0.97 -6.62 9.75
CA HIS A 680 -0.09 -7.63 9.79
C HIS A 680 -1.33 -7.12 10.55
N GLY A 681 -1.11 -6.42 11.68
CA GLY A 681 -2.18 -5.81 12.44
C GLY A 681 -2.94 -4.73 11.66
N VAL A 682 -2.22 -3.87 10.91
CA VAL A 682 -2.84 -2.86 10.03
C VAL A 682 -3.62 -3.54 8.90
N ALA A 683 -3.08 -4.57 8.24
CA ALA A 683 -3.80 -5.30 7.20
C ALA A 683 -5.09 -5.95 7.75
N THR A 684 -5.01 -6.55 8.94
CA THR A 684 -6.15 -7.16 9.63
C THR A 684 -7.20 -6.14 10.05
N ALA A 685 -6.79 -5.01 10.64
CA ALA A 685 -7.68 -3.92 11.01
C ALA A 685 -8.39 -3.33 9.77
N THR A 686 -7.66 -3.15 8.67
CA THR A 686 -8.18 -2.67 7.39
C THR A 686 -9.31 -3.56 6.86
N VAL A 687 -9.09 -4.87 6.78
CA VAL A 687 -10.12 -5.77 6.24
C VAL A 687 -11.30 -5.93 7.20
N CYS A 688 -11.07 -5.86 8.51
CA CYS A 688 -12.15 -5.87 9.48
C CYS A 688 -13.05 -4.63 9.36
N ALA A 689 -12.45 -3.44 9.19
CA ALA A 689 -13.19 -2.21 8.92
C ALA A 689 -14.06 -2.37 7.66
N ARG A 690 -13.46 -2.84 6.56
CA ARG A 690 -14.16 -3.10 5.29
C ARG A 690 -15.30 -4.11 5.41
N PHE A 691 -15.15 -5.16 6.20
CA PHE A 691 -16.19 -6.20 6.33
C PHE A 691 -17.15 -5.96 7.50
N GLY A 692 -16.95 -4.90 8.29
CA GLY A 692 -17.74 -4.63 9.50
C GLY A 692 -17.54 -5.67 10.60
N LEU A 693 -16.33 -6.23 10.71
CA LEU A 693 -15.96 -7.23 11.72
C LEU A 693 -15.33 -6.56 12.95
N GLN A 694 -15.60 -7.10 14.14
CA GLN A 694 -14.86 -6.68 15.34
C GLN A 694 -13.41 -7.14 15.24
N CYS A 695 -12.46 -6.29 15.59
CA CYS A 695 -11.03 -6.57 15.44
C CYS A 695 -10.28 -6.30 16.73
N VAL A 696 -9.56 -7.31 17.23
CA VAL A 696 -8.64 -7.19 18.37
C VAL A 696 -7.25 -7.61 17.93
N ILE A 697 -6.29 -6.69 18.03
CA ILE A 697 -4.89 -6.93 17.71
C ILE A 697 -4.09 -7.01 19.00
N TYR A 698 -3.39 -8.13 19.19
CA TYR A 698 -2.41 -8.31 20.25
C TYR A 698 -1.05 -7.85 19.78
N MET A 699 -0.39 -7.02 20.58
CA MET A 699 0.92 -6.47 20.24
C MET A 699 1.79 -6.36 21.48
N GLY A 700 3.05 -6.80 21.38
CA GLY A 700 4.01 -6.69 22.47
C GLY A 700 4.17 -5.23 22.92
N ALA A 701 4.22 -4.97 24.23
CA ALA A 701 4.28 -3.60 24.73
C ALA A 701 5.53 -2.84 24.24
N GLN A 702 6.66 -3.52 24.05
CA GLN A 702 7.86 -2.91 23.47
C GLN A 702 7.66 -2.57 21.99
N ASP A 703 7.01 -3.46 21.23
CA ASP A 703 6.70 -3.24 19.83
C ASP A 703 5.71 -2.07 19.66
N MET A 704 4.72 -1.95 20.55
CA MET A 704 3.76 -0.84 20.54
C MET A 704 4.44 0.52 20.71
N GLU A 705 5.44 0.62 21.58
CA GLU A 705 6.21 1.86 21.76
C GLU A 705 7.02 2.19 20.50
N ARG A 706 7.74 1.20 19.96
CA ARG A 706 8.57 1.35 18.75
C ARG A 706 7.73 1.66 17.51
N GLN A 707 6.49 1.17 17.44
CA GLN A 707 5.59 1.24 16.27
C GLN A 707 4.29 1.99 16.57
N SER A 708 4.37 3.05 17.38
CA SER A 708 3.21 3.86 17.80
C SER A 708 2.35 4.36 16.63
N LEU A 709 2.96 4.64 15.47
CA LEU A 709 2.24 5.04 14.26
C LEU A 709 1.32 3.94 13.72
N ASN A 710 1.77 2.69 13.72
CA ASN A 710 0.94 1.56 13.30
C ASN A 710 -0.13 1.24 14.34
N VAL A 711 0.16 1.39 15.64
CA VAL A 711 -0.87 1.31 16.70
C VAL A 711 -1.99 2.32 16.46
N PHE A 712 -1.62 3.57 16.14
CA PHE A 712 -2.62 4.59 15.84
C PHE A 712 -3.42 4.25 14.57
N ARG A 713 -2.77 3.79 13.49
CA ARG A 713 -3.46 3.36 12.26
C ARG A 713 -4.49 2.25 12.55
N MET A 714 -4.13 1.24 13.33
CA MET A 714 -5.06 0.17 13.71
C MET A 714 -6.27 0.70 14.47
N ARG A 715 -6.05 1.62 15.43
CA ARG A 715 -7.13 2.26 16.19
C ARG A 715 -8.00 3.18 15.33
N LEU A 716 -7.39 3.92 14.39
CA LEU A 716 -8.09 4.75 13.42
C LEU A 716 -9.05 3.90 12.56
N LEU A 717 -8.61 2.71 12.17
CA LEU A 717 -9.40 1.70 11.44
C LEU A 717 -10.47 1.01 12.33
N GLY A 718 -10.55 1.32 13.63
CA GLY A 718 -11.55 0.78 14.54
C GLY A 718 -11.15 -0.50 15.28
N ALA A 719 -9.88 -0.95 15.16
CA ALA A 719 -9.41 -2.11 15.91
C ALA A 719 -9.05 -1.75 17.36
N GLU A 720 -9.33 -2.67 18.28
CA GLU A 720 -8.78 -2.66 19.63
C GLU A 720 -7.32 -3.15 19.57
N VAL A 721 -6.36 -2.40 20.11
CA VAL A 721 -4.95 -2.82 20.18
C VAL A 721 -4.58 -3.08 21.63
N ARG A 722 -4.41 -4.36 21.99
CA ARG A 722 -4.13 -4.85 23.34
C ARG A 722 -2.63 -5.03 23.56
N PRO A 723 -2.03 -4.32 24.54
CA PRO A 723 -0.63 -4.51 24.90
C PRO A 723 -0.41 -5.85 25.61
N VAL A 724 0.67 -6.53 25.25
CA VAL A 724 1.13 -7.74 25.92
C VAL A 724 2.40 -7.43 26.70
N HIS A 725 2.34 -7.59 28.02
CA HIS A 725 3.45 -7.31 28.95
C HIS A 725 4.16 -8.57 29.45
N SER A 726 3.61 -9.75 29.19
CA SER A 726 4.23 -11.02 29.59
C SER A 726 5.50 -11.29 28.79
N GLY A 727 6.43 -12.05 29.37
CA GLY A 727 7.64 -12.50 28.68
C GLY A 727 8.55 -11.34 28.30
N THR A 728 9.01 -11.29 27.05
CA THR A 728 9.84 -10.19 26.53
C THR A 728 9.00 -9.03 26.02
N ALA A 729 7.67 -9.17 26.01
CA ALA A 729 6.71 -8.20 25.50
C ALA A 729 6.93 -7.88 24.00
N THR A 730 7.13 -8.94 23.22
CA THR A 730 7.38 -8.92 21.75
C THR A 730 6.35 -9.76 20.97
N LEU A 731 6.53 -9.91 19.65
CA LEU A 731 5.68 -10.72 18.76
C LEU A 731 5.41 -12.15 19.27
N LYS A 732 6.39 -12.84 19.86
CA LYS A 732 6.21 -14.19 20.42
C LYS A 732 5.14 -14.21 21.51
N ASP A 733 5.20 -13.24 22.42
CA ASP A 733 4.24 -13.13 23.53
C ASP A 733 2.86 -12.72 23.02
N ALA A 734 2.82 -11.80 22.05
CA ALA A 734 1.58 -11.42 21.37
C ALA A 734 0.88 -12.60 20.67
N THR A 735 1.67 -13.48 20.03
CA THR A 735 1.16 -14.72 19.42
C THR A 735 0.56 -15.64 20.48
N SER A 736 1.25 -15.79 21.61
CA SER A 736 0.79 -16.64 22.71
C SER A 736 -0.52 -16.13 23.31
N GLU A 737 -0.66 -14.82 23.50
CA GLU A 737 -1.91 -14.20 23.97
C GLU A 737 -3.06 -14.31 22.97
N ALA A 738 -2.79 -14.12 21.67
CA ALA A 738 -3.79 -14.32 20.63
C ALA A 738 -4.32 -15.77 20.62
N ILE A 739 -3.44 -16.76 20.74
CA ILE A 739 -3.83 -18.18 20.83
C ILE A 739 -4.66 -18.42 22.11
N ARG A 740 -4.30 -17.84 23.25
CA ARG A 740 -5.07 -17.97 24.51
C ARG A 740 -6.48 -17.36 24.39
N ASP A 741 -6.61 -16.20 23.77
CA ASP A 741 -7.91 -15.61 23.45
C ASP A 741 -8.71 -16.55 22.55
N TRP A 742 -8.05 -17.08 21.51
CA TRP A 742 -8.71 -17.97 20.57
C TRP A 742 -9.29 -19.21 21.23
N VAL A 743 -8.51 -19.87 22.10
CA VAL A 743 -8.95 -21.03 22.89
C VAL A 743 -10.21 -20.71 23.69
N THR A 744 -10.31 -19.49 24.22
CA THR A 744 -11.42 -19.05 25.07
C THR A 744 -12.67 -18.67 24.26
N ASN A 745 -12.51 -18.14 23.05
CA ASN A 745 -13.57 -17.53 22.24
C ASN A 745 -13.78 -18.21 20.87
N VAL A 746 -13.42 -19.48 20.77
CA VAL A 746 -13.28 -20.24 19.52
C VAL A 746 -14.54 -20.31 18.65
N GLU A 747 -15.71 -20.34 19.28
CA GLU A 747 -17.00 -20.44 18.59
C GLU A 747 -17.34 -19.17 17.80
N THR A 748 -17.01 -18.00 18.34
CA THR A 748 -17.40 -16.69 17.76
C THR A 748 -16.26 -15.96 17.06
N THR A 749 -15.02 -16.43 17.24
CA THR A 749 -13.79 -15.73 16.84
C THR A 749 -13.01 -16.51 15.79
N HIS A 750 -12.58 -15.81 14.74
CA HIS A 750 -11.57 -16.32 13.82
C HIS A 750 -10.21 -15.67 14.11
N TYR A 751 -9.16 -16.48 14.11
CA TYR A 751 -7.79 -16.02 14.28
C TYR A 751 -7.11 -15.86 12.91
N ILE A 752 -6.80 -14.62 12.51
CA ILE A 752 -6.03 -14.37 11.28
C ILE A 752 -4.54 -14.46 11.58
N LEU A 753 -3.95 -15.61 11.27
CA LEU A 753 -2.52 -15.84 11.41
C LEU A 753 -1.75 -15.19 10.23
N GLY A 754 -0.71 -14.42 10.54
CA GLY A 754 -0.06 -13.51 9.59
C GLY A 754 1.00 -14.09 8.67
N SER A 755 1.29 -15.38 8.72
CA SER A 755 2.34 -16.03 7.92
C SER A 755 2.05 -17.50 7.64
N VAL A 756 2.87 -18.16 6.82
CA VAL A 756 2.83 -19.62 6.55
C VAL A 756 3.37 -20.44 7.73
N ALA A 757 3.07 -20.02 8.95
CA ALA A 757 3.42 -20.67 10.20
C ALA A 757 2.14 -21.12 10.92
N GLY A 758 2.28 -21.67 12.12
CA GLY A 758 1.14 -22.14 12.91
C GLY A 758 0.72 -23.57 12.58
N PRO A 759 -0.29 -24.10 13.30
CA PRO A 759 -0.79 -25.45 13.07
C PRO A 759 -1.51 -25.55 11.72
N HIS A 760 -1.55 -26.75 11.16
CA HIS A 760 -2.44 -27.04 10.03
C HIS A 760 -3.90 -26.68 10.37
N PRO A 761 -4.66 -25.98 9.50
CA PRO A 761 -4.39 -25.75 8.07
C PRO A 761 -3.64 -24.44 7.70
N TYR A 762 -3.21 -23.63 8.67
CA TYR A 762 -2.68 -22.29 8.39
C TYR A 762 -1.51 -22.25 7.39
N PRO A 763 -0.45 -23.07 7.50
CA PRO A 763 0.67 -23.00 6.55
C PRO A 763 0.22 -23.20 5.08
N MET A 764 -0.63 -24.18 4.83
CA MET A 764 -1.20 -24.49 3.51
C MET A 764 -2.12 -23.36 3.04
N MET A 765 -3.08 -22.97 3.87
CA MET A 765 -4.08 -21.95 3.54
C MET A 765 -3.45 -20.58 3.26
N VAL A 766 -2.53 -20.12 4.10
CA VAL A 766 -1.86 -18.84 3.94
C VAL A 766 -0.97 -18.83 2.68
N ARG A 767 -0.30 -19.94 2.37
CA ARG A 767 0.43 -20.09 1.10
C ARG A 767 -0.51 -19.94 -0.07
N ASP A 768 -1.64 -20.63 -0.07
CA ASP A 768 -2.59 -20.62 -1.19
C ASP A 768 -3.17 -19.23 -1.43
N PHE A 769 -3.45 -18.47 -0.37
CA PHE A 769 -3.86 -17.06 -0.46
C PHE A 769 -2.75 -16.12 -0.96
N HIS A 770 -1.48 -16.46 -0.75
CA HIS A 770 -0.35 -15.73 -1.32
C HIS A 770 0.10 -16.26 -2.70
N ALA A 771 -0.37 -17.42 -3.17
CA ALA A 771 0.04 -18.05 -4.42
C ALA A 771 -0.26 -17.18 -5.66
N VAL A 772 -1.18 -16.22 -5.53
CA VAL A 772 -1.45 -15.18 -6.52
C VAL A 772 -0.18 -14.43 -6.95
N ILE A 773 0.80 -14.27 -6.06
CA ILE A 773 2.08 -13.60 -6.34
C ILE A 773 2.85 -14.39 -7.42
N GLY A 774 3.02 -15.70 -7.21
CA GLY A 774 3.68 -16.61 -8.15
C GLY A 774 2.91 -16.77 -9.46
N LYS A 775 1.59 -16.95 -9.40
CA LYS A 775 0.71 -17.06 -10.58
C LYS A 775 0.81 -15.84 -11.50
N GLU A 776 0.75 -14.65 -10.93
CA GLU A 776 0.93 -13.41 -11.69
C GLU A 776 2.35 -13.30 -12.24
N THR A 777 3.36 -13.65 -11.45
CA THR A 777 4.77 -13.62 -11.89
C THR A 777 4.98 -14.53 -13.10
N ARG A 778 4.46 -15.76 -13.09
CA ARG A 778 4.54 -16.69 -14.23
C ARG A 778 3.88 -16.10 -15.47
N LYS A 779 2.66 -15.58 -15.32
CA LYS A 779 1.92 -14.95 -16.43
C LYS A 779 2.69 -13.76 -17.01
N GLN A 780 3.18 -12.87 -16.15
CA GLN A 780 3.90 -11.66 -16.55
C GLN A 780 5.27 -11.99 -17.16
N ALA A 781 5.97 -13.01 -16.66
CA ALA A 781 7.23 -13.51 -17.23
C ALA A 781 7.02 -14.06 -18.65
N LEU A 782 5.97 -14.86 -18.86
CA LEU A 782 5.60 -15.39 -20.17
C LEU A 782 5.27 -14.24 -21.14
N GLU A 783 4.55 -13.22 -20.69
CA GLU A 783 4.23 -12.04 -21.50
C GLU A 783 5.45 -11.17 -21.84
N LYS A 784 6.40 -11.02 -20.92
CA LYS A 784 7.56 -10.11 -21.08
C LYS A 784 8.72 -10.74 -21.85
N TRP A 785 9.01 -12.03 -21.64
CA TRP A 785 10.14 -12.71 -22.29
C TRP A 785 9.85 -14.13 -22.77
N GLY A 786 8.59 -14.58 -22.77
CA GLY A 786 8.20 -15.84 -23.39
C GLY A 786 8.55 -17.10 -22.59
N GLY A 787 8.90 -16.97 -21.31
CA GLY A 787 9.32 -18.10 -20.49
C GLY A 787 9.11 -17.88 -19.00
N LYS A 788 9.85 -18.66 -18.19
CA LYS A 788 9.90 -18.53 -16.74
C LYS A 788 11.14 -17.77 -16.29
N PRO A 789 11.17 -17.27 -15.04
CA PRO A 789 12.39 -16.74 -14.42
C PRO A 789 13.45 -17.83 -14.27
N ASP A 790 14.73 -17.46 -14.22
CA ASP A 790 15.82 -18.38 -13.87
C ASP A 790 16.00 -18.47 -12.35
N VAL A 791 15.77 -17.35 -11.65
CA VAL A 791 15.94 -17.24 -10.20
C VAL A 791 14.81 -16.43 -9.58
N LEU A 792 14.26 -16.95 -8.48
CA LEU A 792 13.32 -16.25 -7.60
C LEU A 792 13.99 -15.95 -6.27
N VAL A 793 13.92 -14.70 -5.81
CA VAL A 793 14.53 -14.25 -4.55
C VAL A 793 13.48 -13.59 -3.66
N ALA A 794 13.41 -13.97 -2.39
CA ALA A 794 12.48 -13.39 -1.43
C ALA A 794 13.03 -13.43 0.01
N CYS A 795 12.63 -12.46 0.84
CA CYS A 795 13.01 -12.44 2.25
C CYS A 795 12.19 -13.45 3.06
N VAL A 796 12.79 -14.07 4.09
CA VAL A 796 12.18 -15.13 4.89
C VAL A 796 12.27 -14.75 6.37
N GLY A 797 11.16 -14.26 6.92
CA GLY A 797 10.87 -14.31 8.35
C GLY A 797 10.02 -15.56 8.62
N GLY A 798 8.72 -15.38 8.85
CA GLY A 798 7.79 -16.52 8.83
C GLY A 798 7.58 -17.15 7.44
N GLY A 799 7.96 -16.47 6.35
CA GLY A 799 8.05 -17.05 4.99
C GLY A 799 6.90 -16.79 4.00
N SER A 800 5.83 -16.07 4.40
CA SER A 800 4.60 -16.04 3.58
C SER A 800 4.75 -15.40 2.19
N ASN A 801 5.52 -14.32 2.07
CA ASN A 801 5.82 -13.70 0.77
C ASN A 801 6.66 -14.61 -0.14
N ALA A 802 7.61 -15.35 0.45
CA ALA A 802 8.51 -16.22 -0.28
C ALA A 802 7.75 -17.44 -0.80
N MET A 803 6.92 -18.08 0.04
CA MET A 803 6.03 -19.15 -0.43
C MET A 803 5.01 -18.67 -1.46
N GLY A 804 4.46 -17.47 -1.31
CA GLY A 804 3.60 -16.88 -2.33
C GLY A 804 4.26 -16.76 -3.71
N LEU A 805 5.54 -16.39 -3.75
CA LEU A 805 6.31 -16.32 -4.99
C LEU A 805 6.77 -17.71 -5.49
N PHE A 806 7.24 -18.58 -4.60
CA PHE A 806 7.88 -19.84 -4.94
C PHE A 806 6.90 -20.95 -5.29
N HIS A 807 5.71 -20.98 -4.67
CA HIS A 807 4.80 -22.12 -4.75
C HIS A 807 4.50 -22.52 -6.19
N GLU A 808 4.21 -21.53 -7.04
CA GLU A 808 3.89 -21.73 -8.45
C GLU A 808 5.05 -22.41 -9.23
N PHE A 809 6.30 -22.25 -8.80
CA PHE A 809 7.51 -22.72 -9.48
C PHE A 809 8.19 -23.89 -8.76
N VAL A 810 7.56 -24.46 -7.73
CA VAL A 810 8.19 -25.52 -6.91
C VAL A 810 8.52 -26.76 -7.74
N ASP A 811 7.75 -27.07 -8.78
CA ASP A 811 7.98 -28.21 -9.66
C ASP A 811 8.91 -27.89 -10.86
N ASP A 812 9.17 -26.61 -11.13
CA ASP A 812 10.13 -26.18 -12.15
C ASP A 812 11.56 -26.30 -11.61
N LYS A 813 12.16 -27.50 -11.70
CA LYS A 813 13.47 -27.83 -11.09
C LYS A 813 14.66 -26.98 -11.56
N ASP A 814 14.55 -26.39 -12.74
CA ASP A 814 15.50 -25.47 -13.36
C ASP A 814 15.37 -24.02 -12.85
N VAL A 815 14.28 -23.69 -12.13
CA VAL A 815 14.12 -22.39 -11.47
C VAL A 815 14.69 -22.45 -10.06
N ARG A 816 15.69 -21.62 -9.78
CA ARG A 816 16.29 -21.51 -8.44
C ARG A 816 15.38 -20.72 -7.51
N LEU A 817 15.17 -21.23 -6.30
CA LEU A 817 14.33 -20.61 -5.27
C LEU A 817 15.21 -20.20 -4.11
N ILE A 818 15.34 -18.90 -3.86
CA ILE A 818 16.30 -18.35 -2.90
C ILE A 818 15.58 -17.55 -1.80
N GLY A 819 15.56 -18.11 -0.60
CA GLY A 819 15.10 -17.43 0.61
C GLY A 819 16.24 -16.70 1.33
N VAL A 820 15.99 -15.48 1.81
CA VAL A 820 16.99 -14.67 2.52
C VAL A 820 16.52 -14.30 3.92
N GLU A 821 17.23 -14.79 4.93
CA GLU A 821 16.97 -14.56 6.37
C GLU A 821 17.79 -13.38 6.92
N ALA A 822 17.39 -12.87 8.09
CA ALA A 822 18.14 -11.81 8.76
C ALA A 822 19.26 -12.36 9.63
N ALA A 823 20.50 -11.97 9.34
CA ALA A 823 21.68 -12.28 10.13
C ALA A 823 21.88 -11.32 11.31
N GLY A 824 21.05 -10.27 11.46
CA GLY A 824 21.20 -9.26 12.51
C GLY A 824 22.61 -8.65 12.50
N PHE A 825 23.33 -8.76 13.62
CA PHE A 825 24.73 -8.32 13.75
C PHE A 825 25.76 -9.36 13.27
N GLY A 826 25.33 -10.38 12.55
CA GLY A 826 26.14 -11.49 12.06
C GLY A 826 25.79 -12.81 12.74
N LEU A 827 25.98 -13.91 12.01
CA LEU A 827 25.57 -15.26 12.44
C LEU A 827 26.29 -15.76 13.70
N ASP A 828 27.49 -15.25 14.00
CA ASP A 828 28.27 -15.68 15.17
C ASP A 828 28.11 -14.74 16.38
N SER A 829 27.31 -13.67 16.22
CA SER A 829 27.05 -12.70 17.30
C SER A 829 26.04 -13.19 18.35
N GLY A 830 25.31 -14.26 18.04
CA GLY A 830 24.13 -14.70 18.81
C GLY A 830 22.91 -13.76 18.69
N LYS A 831 23.00 -12.68 17.92
CA LYS A 831 21.94 -11.70 17.67
C LYS A 831 21.55 -11.70 16.20
N HIS A 832 20.73 -12.67 15.81
CA HIS A 832 20.24 -12.85 14.45
C HIS A 832 18.84 -13.49 14.45
N ALA A 833 18.19 -13.53 13.29
CA ALA A 833 16.95 -14.27 13.05
C ALA A 833 17.09 -15.32 11.91
N ALA A 834 18.32 -15.82 11.71
CA ALA A 834 18.68 -16.79 10.67
C ALA A 834 18.28 -18.24 11.01
N THR A 835 16.98 -18.49 11.07
CA THR A 835 16.37 -19.72 11.59
C THR A 835 16.77 -20.98 10.82
N LEU A 836 16.71 -20.98 9.49
CA LEU A 836 17.06 -22.13 8.66
C LEU A 836 18.58 -22.36 8.61
N SER A 837 19.36 -21.30 8.86
CA SER A 837 20.82 -21.32 8.82
C SER A 837 21.45 -21.83 10.12
N LYS A 838 20.91 -21.45 11.28
CA LYS A 838 21.48 -21.76 12.61
C LYS A 838 20.53 -22.49 13.56
N GLY A 839 19.24 -22.59 13.22
CA GLY A 839 18.24 -23.22 14.06
C GLY A 839 18.22 -24.74 13.97
N GLU A 840 17.43 -25.32 14.85
CA GLU A 840 17.22 -26.76 14.98
C GLU A 840 15.74 -27.13 14.82
N VAL A 841 15.46 -28.42 14.64
CA VAL A 841 14.08 -28.88 14.50
C VAL A 841 13.42 -28.93 15.88
N GLY A 842 12.25 -28.31 16.00
CA GLY A 842 11.43 -28.38 17.19
C GLY A 842 10.00 -27.92 16.91
N VAL A 843 9.24 -27.66 17.98
CA VAL A 843 7.82 -27.29 17.89
C VAL A 843 7.62 -25.90 18.47
N LEU A 844 7.07 -24.99 17.66
CA LEU A 844 6.75 -23.63 18.07
C LEU A 844 5.42 -23.20 17.45
N HIS A 845 4.58 -22.54 18.25
CA HIS A 845 3.30 -21.97 17.83
C HIS A 845 2.39 -22.94 17.04
N GLY A 846 2.43 -24.25 17.35
CA GLY A 846 1.49 -25.23 16.79
C GLY A 846 2.01 -26.08 15.63
N ALA A 847 3.24 -25.89 15.16
CA ALA A 847 3.84 -26.72 14.12
C ALA A 847 5.28 -27.13 14.42
N MET A 848 5.68 -28.29 13.89
CA MET A 848 7.08 -28.72 13.85
C MET A 848 7.81 -28.04 12.67
N SER A 849 8.91 -27.34 12.95
CA SER A 849 9.71 -26.63 11.95
C SER A 849 11.15 -26.44 12.44
N TYR A 850 11.98 -25.74 11.67
CA TYR A 850 13.20 -25.14 12.20
C TYR A 850 12.87 -23.95 13.10
N LEU A 851 13.59 -23.80 14.21
CA LEU A 851 13.56 -22.63 15.09
C LEU A 851 14.89 -22.42 15.81
N LEU A 852 15.11 -21.20 16.30
CA LEU A 852 16.22 -20.87 17.18
C LEU A 852 15.87 -21.29 18.62
N GLN A 853 16.59 -22.29 19.13
CA GLN A 853 16.44 -22.81 20.49
C GLN A 853 17.78 -23.19 21.10
N ASP A 854 17.86 -23.22 22.42
CA ASP A 854 19.02 -23.75 23.16
C ASP A 854 18.91 -25.27 23.36
N ASP A 855 19.92 -25.84 24.04
CA ASP A 855 20.03 -27.28 24.30
C ASP A 855 18.87 -27.84 25.16
N ASP A 856 18.18 -26.97 25.92
CA ASP A 856 17.00 -27.30 26.72
C ASP A 856 15.67 -27.12 25.93
N GLY A 857 15.76 -26.74 24.66
CA GLY A 857 14.61 -26.46 23.80
C GLY A 857 13.91 -25.14 24.11
N GLN A 858 14.54 -24.23 24.86
CA GLN A 858 14.00 -22.89 25.09
C GLN A 858 14.26 -21.99 23.89
N ILE A 859 13.28 -21.16 23.55
CA ILE A 859 13.36 -20.27 22.39
C ILE A 859 14.40 -19.18 22.64
N ILE A 860 15.38 -19.08 21.73
CA ILE A 860 16.36 -17.99 21.70
C ILE A 860 15.69 -16.77 21.07
N GLU A 861 15.88 -15.60 21.70
CA GLU A 861 15.32 -14.34 21.20
C GLU A 861 16.00 -13.93 19.88
N PRO A 862 15.24 -13.72 18.79
CA PRO A 862 15.81 -13.30 17.53
C PRO A 862 16.27 -11.83 17.59
N HIS A 863 17.06 -11.44 16.59
CA HIS A 863 17.37 -10.02 16.38
C HIS A 863 17.46 -9.69 14.88
N SER A 864 16.82 -8.59 14.49
CA SER A 864 17.04 -7.90 13.22
C SER A 864 16.60 -6.44 13.31
N ILE A 865 17.22 -5.57 12.52
CA ILE A 865 16.71 -4.21 12.26
C ILE A 865 15.32 -4.24 11.59
N SER A 866 15.00 -5.32 10.89
CA SER A 866 13.73 -5.53 10.23
C SER A 866 12.76 -6.31 11.12
N ALA A 867 11.81 -5.60 11.72
CA ALA A 867 10.82 -6.20 12.62
C ALA A 867 9.95 -7.30 11.96
N GLY A 868 9.81 -7.33 10.63
CA GLY A 868 9.11 -8.41 9.93
C GLY A 868 9.93 -9.69 9.72
N LEU A 869 11.25 -9.64 9.89
CA LEU A 869 12.16 -10.79 9.86
C LEU A 869 12.59 -11.24 11.26
N ASP A 870 12.32 -10.44 12.29
CA ASP A 870 12.65 -10.69 13.69
C ASP A 870 11.75 -11.77 14.32
N TYR A 871 11.87 -13.00 13.85
CA TYR A 871 11.07 -14.15 14.27
C TYR A 871 11.97 -15.39 14.44
N PRO A 872 11.88 -16.14 15.55
CA PRO A 872 12.80 -17.24 15.83
C PRO A 872 12.40 -18.55 15.15
N GLY A 873 11.27 -18.60 14.43
CA GLY A 873 10.80 -19.78 13.72
C GLY A 873 10.71 -19.53 12.21
N VAL A 874 10.24 -20.54 11.47
CA VAL A 874 9.95 -20.42 10.04
C VAL A 874 8.81 -21.34 9.64
N GLY A 875 8.10 -21.05 8.55
CA GLY A 875 7.02 -21.90 8.05
C GLY A 875 7.50 -23.34 7.74
N PRO A 876 6.71 -24.38 8.05
CA PRO A 876 7.13 -25.77 7.91
C PRO A 876 7.44 -26.19 6.46
N GLU A 877 6.79 -25.59 5.47
CA GLU A 877 7.06 -25.88 4.07
C GLU A 877 8.45 -25.35 3.63
N HIS A 878 8.93 -24.25 4.21
CA HIS A 878 10.30 -23.79 3.98
C HIS A 878 11.32 -24.80 4.53
N SER A 879 11.09 -25.31 5.75
CA SER A 879 11.88 -26.37 6.38
C SER A 879 11.92 -27.63 5.52
N PHE A 880 10.77 -28.02 4.96
CA PHE A 880 10.68 -29.12 4.01
C PHE A 880 11.49 -28.87 2.74
N LEU A 881 11.35 -27.69 2.12
CA LEU A 881 12.09 -27.33 0.90
C LEU A 881 13.61 -27.23 1.13
N LYS A 882 14.03 -26.84 2.34
CA LYS A 882 15.44 -26.86 2.76
C LYS A 882 15.97 -28.29 2.83
N ASP A 883 15.30 -29.17 3.56
CA ASP A 883 15.73 -30.57 3.73
C ASP A 883 15.74 -31.31 2.38
N LEU A 884 14.78 -31.00 1.51
CA LEU A 884 14.71 -31.52 0.15
C LEU A 884 15.77 -30.91 -0.78
N LYS A 885 16.47 -29.85 -0.37
CA LYS A 885 17.39 -29.03 -1.19
C LYS A 885 16.71 -28.47 -2.45
N ARG A 886 15.39 -28.25 -2.39
CA ARG A 886 14.64 -27.62 -3.48
C ARG A 886 14.78 -26.10 -3.45
N ALA A 887 14.89 -25.50 -2.26
CA ALA A 887 15.16 -24.09 -2.08
C ALA A 887 16.49 -23.87 -1.35
N GLU A 888 17.18 -22.80 -1.70
CA GLU A 888 18.42 -22.32 -1.12
C GLU A 888 18.09 -21.24 -0.07
N TYR A 889 18.78 -21.24 1.07
CA TYR A 889 18.57 -20.24 2.12
C TYR A 889 19.89 -19.58 2.50
N HIS A 890 19.89 -18.26 2.51
CA HIS A 890 21.05 -17.44 2.83
C HIS A 890 20.69 -16.40 3.89
N SER A 891 21.69 -15.72 4.43
CA SER A 891 21.51 -14.69 5.46
C SER A 891 22.22 -13.40 5.10
N ILE A 892 21.63 -12.27 5.52
CA ILE A 892 22.10 -10.90 5.28
C ILE A 892 22.11 -10.10 6.58
N THR A 893 23.16 -9.33 6.85
CA THR A 893 23.26 -8.50 8.05
C THR A 893 22.42 -7.23 7.94
N ASP A 894 22.15 -6.60 9.10
CA ASP A 894 21.40 -5.34 9.14
C ASP A 894 22.09 -4.22 8.34
N GLU A 895 23.42 -4.20 8.34
CA GLU A 895 24.25 -3.23 7.59
C GLU A 895 24.10 -3.44 6.07
N GLU A 896 24.24 -4.69 5.61
CA GLU A 896 24.03 -5.05 4.20
C GLU A 896 22.60 -4.68 3.73
N ALA A 897 21.59 -4.90 4.58
CA ALA A 897 20.21 -4.53 4.29
C ALA A 897 19.99 -3.00 4.20
N LEU A 898 20.64 -2.20 5.07
CA LEU A 898 20.56 -0.74 5.02
C LEU A 898 21.23 -0.15 3.77
N GLU A 899 22.35 -0.74 3.33
CA GLU A 899 23.00 -0.37 2.06
C GLU A 899 22.08 -0.66 0.88
N ALA A 900 21.46 -1.85 0.85
CA ALA A 900 20.52 -2.24 -0.19
C ALA A 900 19.26 -1.36 -0.21
N PHE A 901 18.73 -1.00 0.97
CA PHE A 901 17.63 -0.04 1.13
C PHE A 901 17.94 1.30 0.43
N THR A 902 19.16 1.82 0.65
CA THR A 902 19.63 3.06 0.03
C THR A 902 19.86 2.89 -1.47
N ARG A 903 20.44 1.76 -1.89
CA ARG A 903 20.72 1.44 -3.29
C ARG A 903 19.46 1.45 -4.14
N LEU A 904 18.41 0.73 -3.74
CA LEU A 904 17.16 0.72 -4.52
C LEU A 904 16.50 2.10 -4.59
N SER A 905 16.52 2.82 -3.47
CA SER A 905 15.96 4.18 -3.40
C SER A 905 16.64 5.11 -4.40
N ARG A 906 17.97 5.05 -4.51
CA ARG A 906 18.76 5.92 -5.40
C ARG A 906 18.80 5.47 -6.86
N LEU A 907 18.72 4.16 -7.12
CA LEU A 907 18.79 3.63 -8.48
C LEU A 907 17.41 3.60 -9.15
N GLU A 908 16.36 3.24 -8.42
CA GLU A 908 15.03 2.98 -9.00
C GLU A 908 13.95 3.94 -8.49
N GLY A 909 14.26 4.80 -7.52
CA GLY A 909 13.26 5.69 -6.92
C GLY A 909 12.17 4.95 -6.14
N ILE A 910 12.45 3.73 -5.70
CA ILE A 910 11.58 2.86 -4.92
C ILE A 910 12.21 2.72 -3.54
N ILE A 911 11.48 3.11 -2.49
CA ILE A 911 11.92 2.95 -1.09
C ILE A 911 11.36 1.60 -0.60
N PRO A 912 12.19 0.54 -0.54
CA PRO A 912 11.72 -0.80 -0.15
C PRO A 912 11.53 -0.90 1.35
N ALA A 913 10.70 -1.84 1.81
CA ALA A 913 10.72 -2.23 3.23
C ALA A 913 12.07 -2.85 3.61
N LEU A 914 12.51 -2.70 4.86
CA LEU A 914 13.77 -3.30 5.32
C LEU A 914 13.79 -4.82 5.17
N GLU A 915 12.62 -5.48 5.23
CA GLU A 915 12.45 -6.90 4.92
C GLU A 915 12.87 -7.19 3.46
N THR A 916 12.34 -6.42 2.51
CA THR A 916 12.68 -6.52 1.08
C THR A 916 14.17 -6.24 0.85
N SER A 917 14.73 -5.29 1.58
CA SER A 917 16.15 -4.94 1.46
C SER A 917 17.10 -6.09 1.78
N HIS A 918 16.70 -7.06 2.62
CA HIS A 918 17.50 -8.26 2.86
C HIS A 918 17.62 -9.11 1.59
N ALA A 919 16.50 -9.38 0.92
CA ALA A 919 16.50 -10.09 -0.36
C ALA A 919 17.33 -9.34 -1.42
N LEU A 920 17.26 -8.01 -1.40
CA LEU A 920 17.98 -7.16 -2.35
C LEU A 920 19.50 -7.17 -2.10
N ALA A 921 19.92 -7.12 -0.83
CA ALA A 921 21.34 -7.13 -0.47
C ALA A 921 22.04 -8.40 -0.96
N TYR A 922 21.34 -9.53 -0.94
CA TYR A 922 21.86 -10.80 -1.43
C TYR A 922 22.20 -10.79 -2.93
N LEU A 923 21.64 -9.86 -3.71
CA LEU A 923 22.00 -9.70 -5.13
C LEU A 923 23.49 -9.39 -5.34
N GLU A 924 24.16 -8.73 -4.38
CA GLU A 924 25.61 -8.51 -4.43
C GLU A 924 26.41 -9.83 -4.46
N LYS A 925 25.90 -10.87 -3.80
CA LYS A 925 26.51 -12.20 -3.75
C LYS A 925 26.07 -13.06 -4.92
N LEU A 926 24.80 -12.93 -5.33
CA LEU A 926 24.18 -13.76 -6.35
C LEU A 926 24.57 -13.34 -7.78
N CYS A 927 24.41 -12.07 -8.14
CA CYS A 927 24.56 -11.60 -9.53
C CYS A 927 25.91 -11.93 -10.17
N PRO A 928 27.06 -11.85 -9.45
CA PRO A 928 28.35 -12.25 -10.03
C PRO A 928 28.42 -13.72 -10.47
N THR A 929 27.59 -14.59 -9.88
CA THR A 929 27.55 -16.03 -10.17
C THR A 929 26.66 -16.40 -11.36
N LEU A 930 25.85 -15.46 -11.86
CA LEU A 930 24.87 -15.72 -12.89
C LEU A 930 25.43 -15.48 -14.30
N PRO A 931 24.99 -16.27 -15.30
CA PRO A 931 25.33 -16.02 -16.69
C PRO A 931 24.68 -14.72 -17.18
N ASP A 932 25.21 -14.20 -18.29
CA ASP A 932 24.59 -13.07 -18.97
C ASP A 932 23.13 -13.36 -19.34
N GLY A 933 22.27 -12.35 -19.19
CA GLY A 933 20.87 -12.43 -19.58
C GLY A 933 19.94 -13.21 -18.64
N ALA A 934 20.45 -13.82 -17.56
CA ALA A 934 19.63 -14.54 -16.57
C ALA A 934 18.51 -13.65 -15.99
N LYS A 935 17.29 -14.17 -15.89
CA LYS A 935 16.09 -13.47 -15.39
C LYS A 935 15.93 -13.71 -13.89
N VAL A 936 16.29 -12.70 -13.11
CA VAL A 936 16.13 -12.71 -11.65
C VAL A 936 14.86 -11.95 -11.29
N VAL A 937 13.92 -12.61 -10.61
CA VAL A 937 12.74 -11.96 -10.04
C VAL A 937 12.88 -11.89 -8.52
N LEU A 938 12.87 -10.68 -8.00
CA LEU A 938 12.88 -10.41 -6.56
C LEU A 938 11.50 -9.97 -6.08
N ASN A 939 11.03 -10.55 -4.99
CA ASN A 939 9.77 -10.12 -4.36
C ASN A 939 9.97 -8.82 -3.58
N CYS A 940 9.46 -7.70 -4.10
CA CYS A 940 9.41 -6.42 -3.38
C CYS A 940 8.22 -6.47 -2.42
N SER A 941 8.41 -7.19 -1.31
CA SER A 941 7.34 -7.68 -0.42
C SER A 941 6.56 -6.59 0.31
N GLY A 942 7.10 -5.37 0.39
CA GLY A 942 6.43 -4.20 0.95
C GLY A 942 7.21 -2.90 0.78
N ARG A 943 6.56 -1.76 1.05
CA ARG A 943 7.14 -0.40 0.96
C ARG A 943 7.80 0.05 2.26
N GLY A 944 8.86 0.85 2.14
CA GLY A 944 9.68 1.33 3.24
C GLY A 944 9.16 2.55 3.99
N ASP A 945 7.93 2.99 3.73
CA ASP A 945 7.32 4.13 4.44
C ASP A 945 7.33 3.95 5.96
N LYS A 946 7.14 2.71 6.44
CA LYS A 946 7.19 2.36 7.86
C LYS A 946 8.61 2.42 8.44
N ASP A 947 9.62 2.24 7.61
CA ASP A 947 11.02 2.06 8.02
C ASP A 947 11.81 3.37 7.99
N VAL A 948 11.25 4.46 7.44
CA VAL A 948 11.91 5.77 7.36
C VAL A 948 12.41 6.26 8.73
N HIS A 949 11.62 6.11 9.79
CA HIS A 949 12.04 6.52 11.15
C HIS A 949 13.23 5.70 11.67
N THR A 950 13.29 4.41 11.35
CA THR A 950 14.42 3.55 11.68
C THR A 950 15.62 3.96 10.84
N ALA A 951 15.45 4.09 9.52
CA ALA A 951 16.50 4.47 8.58
C ALA A 951 17.16 5.81 8.95
N ILE A 952 16.40 6.83 9.39
CA ILE A 952 16.94 8.12 9.84
C ILE A 952 17.99 7.98 10.95
N LYS A 953 17.84 6.99 11.84
CA LYS A 953 18.77 6.77 12.96
C LYS A 953 20.11 6.16 12.51
N HIS A 954 20.10 5.45 11.38
CA HIS A 954 21.25 4.69 10.89
C HIS A 954 21.90 5.30 9.65
N LEU A 955 21.16 6.07 8.85
CA LEU A 955 21.64 6.67 7.61
C LEU A 955 21.93 8.16 7.78
N LYS A 956 23.08 8.60 7.25
CA LYS A 956 23.41 10.03 7.07
C LYS A 956 23.19 10.37 5.59
N VAL A 957 22.03 10.96 5.28
CA VAL A 957 21.60 11.34 3.92
C VAL A 957 21.24 12.80 3.80
#